data_AF-A0A1S8LJP0-F1
#
_entry.id   AF-A0A1S8LJP0-F1
#
_cell.length_a   1.000
_cell.length_b   1.000
_cell.length_c   1.000
_cell.angle_alpha   90.00
_cell.angle_beta   90.00
_cell.angle_gamma   90.00
#
_symmetry.space_group_name_H-M   'P 1'
#
loop_
_entity.id
_entity.type
_entity.pdbx_description
1 polymer ?
#
loop_
_entity_poly.entity_id
_entity_poly.type
_entity_poly.pdbx_seq_one_letter_code
_entity_poly.pdbx_strand_id
1 'polypeptide(L)'
;MFKKSSLFLLMFTVSAGFALRASVVKANINTTFIKQASISQAQNGGLLKLNVNNILSSAKASSSTTNALAKVPGNSNPLITHKFGADPFAMVYNGRVYVYLSSDAFEYDNRGNIKDNDYNNIKTISVISSNDMVNWTDNGEIPVAGPSGAAKWASNSWAPAATHKVINGKDKFFLYFANNGGGIGVLTSDSPVGPWTDPIRKPLITGSTPGVNGVPWIFDPAVLVDDDGTGYLYFGGGIPGGNNPSQSQIANPKSARVIKLASDMIHTSGSAAAIDSPFMFEDSGIHKCNGKYYYSYCSNFSGTHSYGTPPQGDIAYMTSSNPMGPFTYQGTFLKNPGTYFGVGGNNHHAVFQFNNQWYVVYHAQTLGKAMGITKGYRSPMINKLSYSNGAINNVVEDMQGVPQVSNLNPYERTEAETIAWNGGISTEKCSAPGNNAPFNNLDVTSVNNGDWLAVSKADFKNGAASFKASVASTVGGQIEIHLDSVDGALIGTLNVSPTGGEQNFKEMQCNVKSVSGVHNVFFKFVGNSNKNLFNIDYWQFSTNSTNDNPPTPTPTPANNTTLSNGWYYIKNVNAQKYLEVAGNTGKAGQNVDLRTGSGALGQKWYLTNTGDGYVTLTSALGNFMLDIANGANTDGANVQIYNAYSNNAQKYSINPSSTNGAYYIGTVSSNGTKVLDDYNFGTSDGTNVCQWTYGGHTNQLWIFEPTNN
;
A
#
# COMPACT_ATOMS: atom_id res chain seq x y z
N MET A 1 36.89 30.15 -50.11
CA MET A 1 38.35 30.24 -49.98
C MET A 1 38.68 30.85 -48.62
N PHE A 2 39.68 30.26 -47.94
CA PHE A 2 40.32 30.63 -46.66
C PHE A 2 39.60 30.36 -45.32
N LYS A 3 40.24 29.42 -44.61
CA LYS A 3 40.12 29.00 -43.20
C LYS A 3 40.32 30.18 -42.24
N LYS A 4 39.61 30.17 -41.11
CA LYS A 4 40.11 30.75 -39.85
C LYS A 4 40.09 29.70 -38.75
N SER A 5 41.29 29.27 -38.40
CA SER A 5 41.64 28.61 -37.14
C SER A 5 41.56 29.61 -35.99
N SER A 6 41.15 29.17 -34.82
CA SER A 6 41.46 29.86 -33.56
C SER A 6 41.86 28.81 -32.54
N LEU A 7 43.17 28.65 -32.40
CA LEU A 7 43.85 27.84 -31.40
C LEU A 7 43.97 28.73 -30.15
N PHE A 8 43.30 28.41 -29.05
CA PHE A 8 43.54 29.08 -27.77
C PHE A 8 44.68 28.37 -27.04
N LEU A 9 45.81 29.06 -26.91
CA LEU A 9 46.97 28.64 -26.15
C LEU A 9 46.91 29.32 -24.79
N LEU A 10 46.68 28.57 -23.71
CA LEU A 10 46.77 29.10 -22.35
C LEU A 10 48.14 28.74 -21.77
N MET A 11 49.05 29.72 -21.71
CA MET A 11 50.24 29.67 -20.85
C MET A 11 49.85 30.08 -19.43
N PHE A 12 50.24 29.31 -18.42
CA PHE A 12 50.20 29.75 -17.04
C PHE A 12 51.60 30.19 -16.59
N THR A 13 51.75 31.47 -16.30
CA THR A 13 52.77 32.00 -15.38
C THR A 13 52.11 32.22 -14.02
N VAL A 14 52.72 31.67 -12.97
CA VAL A 14 52.26 31.82 -11.59
C VAL A 14 52.86 33.12 -11.04
N SER A 15 52.02 34.10 -10.73
CA SER A 15 52.37 35.20 -9.84
C SER A 15 51.14 35.65 -9.06
N ALA A 16 51.38 35.93 -7.78
CA ALA A 16 50.41 35.95 -6.70
C ALA A 16 49.40 37.12 -6.73
N GLY A 17 48.22 36.85 -6.15
CA GLY A 17 47.35 37.83 -5.52
C GLY A 17 46.36 38.56 -6.44
N PHE A 18 45.09 38.14 -6.45
CA PHE A 18 43.89 38.94 -6.15
C PHE A 18 42.63 38.10 -6.44
N ALA A 19 41.63 38.22 -5.57
CA ALA A 19 40.41 37.43 -5.56
C ALA A 19 39.42 37.86 -6.67
N LEU A 20 38.77 36.88 -7.33
CA LEU A 20 37.50 37.09 -8.02
C LEU A 20 36.54 35.94 -7.68
N ARG A 21 35.31 36.31 -7.30
CA ARG A 21 34.20 35.41 -6.96
C ARG A 21 33.80 34.58 -8.19
N ALA A 22 33.75 33.26 -8.04
CA ALA A 22 33.10 32.35 -8.98
C ALA A 22 32.15 31.41 -8.20
N SER A 23 30.92 31.34 -8.69
CA SER A 23 29.89 30.36 -8.34
C SER A 23 30.41 28.94 -8.60
N VAL A 24 30.68 28.19 -7.53
CA VAL A 24 31.18 26.81 -7.63
C VAL A 24 30.01 25.86 -7.85
N VAL A 25 29.88 25.37 -9.08
CA VAL A 25 29.31 24.05 -9.34
C VAL A 25 30.34 23.04 -8.85
N LYS A 26 30.08 22.38 -7.71
CA LYS A 26 30.92 21.28 -7.22
C LYS A 26 30.67 20.04 -8.09
N ALA A 27 31.42 19.91 -9.18
CA ALA A 27 31.65 18.60 -9.78
C ALA A 27 32.69 17.87 -8.90
N ASN A 28 32.29 16.78 -8.25
CA ASN A 28 33.21 15.89 -7.53
C ASN A 28 34.09 15.15 -8.56
N ILE A 29 35.23 15.76 -8.92
CA ILE A 29 36.26 15.10 -9.73
C ILE A 29 37.07 14.21 -8.79
N ASN A 30 37.05 12.90 -9.01
CA ASN A 30 37.79 11.90 -8.24
C ASN A 30 39.31 12.09 -8.45
N THR A 31 39.98 12.75 -7.51
CA THR A 31 41.41 13.10 -7.56
C THR A 31 42.35 11.90 -7.49
N THR A 32 41.82 10.70 -7.20
CA THR A 32 42.58 9.45 -7.12
C THR A 32 43.03 8.95 -8.49
N PHE A 33 42.23 9.17 -9.55
CA PHE A 33 42.55 8.75 -10.91
C PHE A 33 43.69 9.55 -11.55
N ILE A 34 43.82 10.84 -11.20
CA ILE A 34 44.86 11.74 -11.72
C ILE A 34 46.24 11.38 -11.14
N LYS A 35 46.30 10.85 -9.91
CA LYS A 35 47.56 10.41 -9.30
C LYS A 35 48.17 9.17 -9.97
N GLN A 36 47.36 8.22 -10.43
CA GLN A 36 47.88 6.99 -11.06
C GLN A 36 48.42 7.23 -12.49
N ALA A 37 47.78 8.09 -13.27
CA ALA A 37 48.24 8.41 -14.63
C ALA A 37 49.54 9.24 -14.66
N SER A 38 49.82 9.98 -13.59
CA SER A 38 50.98 10.88 -13.51
C SER A 38 52.30 10.15 -13.14
N ILE A 39 52.23 8.93 -12.60
CA ILE A 39 53.41 8.23 -12.05
C ILE A 39 54.04 7.28 -13.09
N SER A 40 53.33 6.87 -14.15
CA SER A 40 53.82 5.84 -15.09
C SER A 40 54.61 6.36 -16.29
N GLN A 41 54.73 7.68 -16.54
CA GLN A 41 55.41 8.20 -17.73
C GLN A 41 56.34 9.41 -17.52
N ALA A 42 56.81 9.65 -16.29
CA ALA A 42 57.88 10.62 -16.05
C ALA A 42 59.27 9.94 -16.18
N GLN A 43 59.65 9.49 -17.39
CA GLN A 43 61.03 9.05 -17.65
C GLN A 43 61.71 9.63 -18.88
N ASN A 44 61.08 10.52 -19.66
CA ASN A 44 61.80 11.27 -20.69
C ASN A 44 61.18 12.66 -20.82
N GLY A 45 61.98 13.70 -20.59
CA GLY A 45 61.58 15.11 -20.45
C GLY A 45 60.95 15.74 -21.70
N GLY A 46 59.79 15.27 -22.13
CA GLY A 46 58.95 15.88 -23.15
C GLY A 46 57.68 16.49 -22.56
N LEU A 47 57.26 17.63 -23.08
CA LEU A 47 55.98 18.26 -22.76
C LEU A 47 54.80 17.30 -23.01
N LEU A 48 54.06 16.97 -21.96
CA LEU A 48 52.80 16.22 -21.99
C LEU A 48 51.72 17.03 -22.75
N LYS A 49 51.42 16.62 -23.99
CA LYS A 49 50.19 17.06 -24.68
C LYS A 49 49.02 16.21 -24.18
N LEU A 50 48.35 16.65 -23.13
CA LEU A 50 47.05 16.09 -22.72
C LEU A 50 45.98 16.57 -23.70
N ASN A 51 45.49 15.67 -24.57
CA ASN A 51 44.35 15.94 -25.42
C ASN A 51 43.07 15.90 -24.57
N VAL A 52 42.64 17.07 -24.09
CA VAL A 52 41.48 17.23 -23.20
C VAL A 52 40.18 16.69 -23.82
N ASN A 53 40.07 16.66 -25.17
CA ASN A 53 38.91 16.11 -25.86
C ASN A 53 38.80 14.58 -25.70
N ASN A 54 39.90 13.85 -25.53
CA ASN A 54 39.88 12.41 -25.28
C ASN A 54 39.61 12.05 -23.81
N ILE A 55 39.92 12.95 -22.88
CA ILE A 55 39.58 12.80 -21.46
C ILE A 55 38.09 13.14 -21.24
N LEU A 56 37.54 14.06 -22.03
CA LEU A 56 36.10 14.36 -22.04
C LEU A 56 35.27 13.31 -22.80
N SER A 57 35.83 12.59 -23.77
CA SER A 57 35.13 11.47 -24.45
C SER A 57 35.23 10.13 -23.71
N SER A 58 36.23 9.98 -22.81
CA SER A 58 36.38 8.83 -21.92
C SER A 58 35.84 9.05 -20.50
N ALA A 59 35.54 10.29 -20.12
CA ALA A 59 34.40 10.59 -19.26
C ALA A 59 33.14 10.26 -20.05
N LYS A 60 32.87 8.95 -20.20
CA LYS A 60 31.59 8.42 -20.70
C LYS A 60 30.50 9.32 -20.18
N ALA A 61 29.61 9.76 -21.06
CA ALA A 61 28.32 10.31 -20.68
C ALA A 61 27.76 9.46 -19.55
N SER A 62 27.95 9.90 -18.30
CA SER A 62 27.21 9.36 -17.18
C SER A 62 25.79 9.81 -17.50
N SER A 63 24.94 8.87 -17.91
CA SER A 63 23.50 9.10 -17.97
C SER A 63 23.14 9.86 -16.69
N SER A 64 22.73 11.12 -16.80
CA SER A 64 22.39 11.89 -15.61
C SER A 64 21.18 11.23 -14.99
N THR A 65 21.38 10.51 -13.89
CA THR A 65 20.30 9.87 -13.14
C THR A 65 19.29 10.94 -12.73
N THR A 66 18.02 10.71 -13.02
CA THR A 66 16.94 11.64 -12.69
C THR A 66 16.82 11.75 -11.17
N ASN A 67 16.73 12.98 -10.63
CA ASN A 67 16.60 13.17 -9.19
C ASN A 67 15.20 12.76 -8.71
N ALA A 68 15.11 12.15 -7.52
CA ALA A 68 13.83 11.98 -6.84
C ALA A 68 13.23 13.35 -6.47
N LEU A 69 11.92 13.51 -6.64
CA LEU A 69 11.17 14.70 -6.23
C LEU A 69 10.44 14.45 -4.91
N ALA A 70 10.59 15.34 -3.93
CA ALA A 70 10.00 15.29 -2.59
C ALA A 70 10.36 14.06 -1.72
N LYS A 71 10.02 12.84 -2.14
CA LYS A 71 10.28 11.59 -1.42
C LYS A 71 11.62 11.00 -1.86
N VAL A 72 12.70 11.40 -1.20
CA VAL A 72 14.04 10.82 -1.44
C VAL A 72 14.18 9.45 -0.75
N PRO A 73 15.04 8.54 -1.26
CA PRO A 73 15.30 7.25 -0.62
C PRO A 73 15.61 7.37 0.87
N GLY A 74 14.91 6.58 1.69
CA GLY A 74 14.96 6.64 3.16
C GLY A 74 13.77 7.36 3.80
N ASN A 75 13.07 8.22 3.06
CA ASN A 75 11.83 8.86 3.52
C ASN A 75 10.58 8.07 3.10
N SER A 76 9.55 8.10 3.94
CA SER A 76 8.25 7.48 3.64
C SER A 76 7.18 8.49 3.22
N ASN A 77 7.44 9.80 3.36
CA ASN A 77 6.53 10.87 2.95
C ASN A 77 7.10 11.77 1.83
N PRO A 78 6.25 12.32 0.93
CA PRO A 78 4.85 11.92 0.71
C PRO A 78 4.76 10.44 0.27
N LEU A 79 3.59 9.83 0.37
CA LEU A 79 3.45 8.38 0.10
C LEU A 79 3.80 8.04 -1.35
N ILE A 80 3.43 8.92 -2.29
CA ILE A 80 3.68 8.83 -3.72
C ILE A 80 4.15 10.18 -4.29
N THR A 81 4.85 10.15 -5.42
CA THR A 81 5.43 11.35 -6.07
C THR A 81 5.27 11.39 -7.59
N HIS A 82 4.81 10.30 -8.21
CA HIS A 82 4.54 10.24 -9.65
C HIS A 82 3.20 10.90 -10.02
N LYS A 83 2.36 11.21 -9.03
CA LYS A 83 1.15 12.05 -9.14
C LYS A 83 0.80 12.71 -7.82
N PHE A 84 -0.16 13.63 -7.86
CA PHE A 84 -0.75 14.26 -6.67
C PHE A 84 -1.89 13.41 -6.09
N GLY A 85 -2.33 13.79 -4.90
CA GLY A 85 -3.42 13.13 -4.21
C GLY A 85 -3.79 13.89 -2.96
N ALA A 86 -5.07 14.22 -2.84
CA ALA A 86 -5.61 15.05 -1.77
C ALA A 86 -6.61 14.31 -0.91
N ASP A 87 -7.03 14.97 0.16
CA ASP A 87 -8.15 14.58 1.02
C ASP A 87 -8.15 13.08 1.38
N PRO A 88 -7.06 12.57 1.99
CA PRO A 88 -6.85 11.15 2.11
C PRO A 88 -7.76 10.51 3.14
N PHE A 89 -8.28 9.33 2.80
CA PHE A 89 -9.00 8.46 3.73
C PHE A 89 -8.44 7.04 3.67
N ALA A 90 -8.19 6.45 4.84
CA ALA A 90 -7.59 5.13 4.95
C ALA A 90 -8.62 4.06 5.34
N MET A 91 -8.60 2.92 4.65
CA MET A 91 -9.34 1.72 5.00
C MET A 91 -8.35 0.56 5.10
N VAL A 92 -8.38 -0.17 6.21
CA VAL A 92 -7.57 -1.39 6.38
C VAL A 92 -8.41 -2.61 6.07
N TYR A 93 -7.91 -3.47 5.20
CA TYR A 93 -8.59 -4.70 4.80
C TYR A 93 -7.56 -5.77 4.41
N ASN A 94 -7.73 -6.99 4.90
CA ASN A 94 -6.88 -8.16 4.59
C ASN A 94 -5.36 -7.88 4.61
N GLY A 95 -4.88 -7.27 5.69
CA GLY A 95 -3.45 -7.02 5.89
C GLY A 95 -2.86 -5.90 5.04
N ARG A 96 -3.69 -5.09 4.38
CA ARG A 96 -3.28 -3.91 3.61
C ARG A 96 -4.00 -2.67 4.11
N VAL A 97 -3.33 -1.52 4.01
CA VAL A 97 -3.96 -0.20 4.05
C VAL A 97 -4.23 0.25 2.62
N TYR A 98 -5.46 0.69 2.35
CA TYR A 98 -5.88 1.35 1.12
C TYR A 98 -6.11 2.82 1.45
N VAL A 99 -5.48 3.73 0.71
CA VAL A 99 -5.67 5.17 0.84
C VAL A 99 -6.38 5.69 -0.40
N TYR A 100 -7.57 6.24 -0.19
CA TYR A 100 -8.41 6.86 -1.22
C TYR A 100 -8.15 8.35 -1.20
N LEU A 101 -7.99 8.94 -2.38
CA LEU A 101 -7.53 10.31 -2.56
C LEU A 101 -8.44 11.03 -3.55
N SER A 102 -8.79 12.28 -3.26
CA SER A 102 -9.24 13.18 -4.31
C SER A 102 -8.11 13.33 -5.35
N SER A 103 -8.41 13.05 -6.62
CA SER A 103 -7.41 13.10 -7.70
C SER A 103 -7.06 14.53 -8.09
N ASP A 104 -6.31 15.21 -7.22
CA ASP A 104 -5.65 16.47 -7.54
C ASP A 104 -4.81 16.29 -8.81
N ALA A 105 -4.97 17.19 -9.77
CA ALA A 105 -4.21 17.19 -11.01
C ALA A 105 -4.00 18.63 -11.46
N PHE A 106 -2.90 18.91 -12.17
CA PHE A 106 -2.62 20.25 -12.65
C PHE A 106 -3.76 20.78 -13.52
N GLU A 107 -4.15 22.00 -13.22
CA GLU A 107 -5.04 22.78 -14.04
C GLU A 107 -4.28 23.88 -14.78
N TYR A 108 -4.75 24.20 -15.99
CA TYR A 108 -4.08 25.14 -16.87
C TYR A 108 -4.99 26.31 -17.22
N ASP A 109 -4.41 27.51 -17.29
CA ASP A 109 -5.07 28.68 -17.85
C ASP A 109 -5.19 28.59 -19.38
N ASN A 110 -5.87 29.55 -20.01
CA ASN A 110 -6.04 29.59 -21.47
C ASN A 110 -4.71 29.78 -22.25
N ARG A 111 -3.59 30.00 -21.57
CA ARG A 111 -2.25 30.13 -22.14
C ARG A 111 -1.39 28.89 -21.91
N GLY A 112 -1.92 27.87 -21.23
CA GLY A 112 -1.20 26.64 -20.89
C GLY A 112 -0.31 26.74 -19.66
N ASN A 113 -0.43 27.79 -18.83
CA ASN A 113 0.31 27.88 -17.57
C ASN A 113 -0.45 27.19 -16.45
N ILE A 114 0.28 26.56 -15.53
CA ILE A 114 -0.31 25.97 -14.31
C ILE A 114 -0.94 27.08 -13.47
N LYS A 115 -2.24 26.99 -13.23
CA LYS A 115 -3.00 27.90 -12.35
C LYS A 115 -3.17 27.30 -10.95
N ASP A 116 -3.80 28.07 -10.07
CA ASP A 116 -4.19 27.57 -8.76
C ASP A 116 -5.27 26.50 -8.91
N ASN A 117 -5.19 25.45 -8.10
CA ASN A 117 -6.16 24.36 -8.07
C ASN A 117 -7.50 24.92 -7.59
N ASP A 118 -8.53 24.83 -8.43
CA ASP A 118 -9.88 25.27 -8.09
C ASP A 118 -10.82 24.09 -7.80
N TYR A 119 -10.28 22.86 -7.88
CA TYR A 119 -10.90 21.60 -7.50
C TYR A 119 -12.09 21.18 -8.36
N ASN A 120 -12.56 22.02 -9.30
CA ASN A 120 -13.76 21.76 -10.10
C ASN A 120 -13.60 20.60 -11.08
N ASN A 121 -12.36 20.20 -11.37
CA ASN A 121 -12.05 19.12 -12.30
C ASN A 121 -11.86 17.75 -11.62
N ILE A 122 -11.97 17.68 -10.29
CA ILE A 122 -11.84 16.41 -9.54
C ILE A 122 -13.10 15.57 -9.73
N LYS A 123 -13.01 14.57 -10.60
CA LYS A 123 -14.08 13.62 -10.97
C LYS A 123 -13.75 12.17 -10.67
N THR A 124 -12.51 11.91 -10.27
CA THR A 124 -12.00 10.58 -9.98
C THR A 124 -11.46 10.53 -8.56
N ILE A 125 -11.38 9.31 -8.03
CA ILE A 125 -10.74 9.01 -6.76
C ILE A 125 -9.55 8.10 -7.02
N SER A 126 -8.34 8.56 -6.71
CA SER A 126 -7.11 7.76 -6.79
C SER A 126 -7.03 6.80 -5.61
N VAL A 127 -6.52 5.58 -5.83
CA VAL A 127 -6.36 4.58 -4.76
C VAL A 127 -4.95 4.03 -4.75
N ILE A 128 -4.25 4.16 -3.62
CA ILE A 128 -2.97 3.49 -3.39
C ILE A 128 -3.11 2.46 -2.26
N SER A 129 -2.30 1.41 -2.26
CA SER A 129 -2.32 0.41 -1.19
C SER A 129 -0.93 -0.06 -0.78
N SER A 130 -0.78 -0.44 0.48
CA SER A 130 0.47 -0.97 1.02
C SER A 130 0.19 -2.00 2.11
N ASN A 131 1.07 -2.99 2.27
CA ASN A 131 1.12 -3.89 3.42
C ASN A 131 2.32 -3.61 4.34
N ASP A 132 3.14 -2.61 4.00
CA ASP A 132 4.40 -2.32 4.69
C ASP A 132 4.63 -0.83 4.99
N MET A 133 3.70 0.04 4.55
CA MET A 133 3.67 1.50 4.72
C MET A 133 4.70 2.31 3.91
N VAL A 134 5.55 1.67 3.10
CA VAL A 134 6.62 2.33 2.34
C VAL A 134 6.52 2.05 0.85
N ASN A 135 6.32 0.79 0.47
CA ASN A 135 6.05 0.38 -0.90
C ASN A 135 4.54 0.53 -1.16
N TRP A 136 4.18 1.47 -2.04
CA TRP A 136 2.78 1.75 -2.37
C TRP A 136 2.48 1.27 -3.77
N THR A 137 1.53 0.34 -3.89
CA THR A 137 0.94 -0.07 -5.16
C THR A 137 -0.10 0.97 -5.57
N ASP A 138 0.08 1.57 -6.73
CA ASP A 138 -0.92 2.40 -7.38
C ASP A 138 -2.03 1.52 -7.98
N ASN A 139 -3.28 1.71 -7.55
CA ASN A 139 -4.43 0.93 -8.03
C ASN A 139 -5.29 1.75 -9.00
N GLY A 140 -4.74 2.85 -9.51
CA GLY A 140 -5.35 3.72 -10.50
C GLY A 140 -6.40 4.65 -9.92
N GLU A 141 -7.27 5.09 -10.82
CA GLU A 141 -8.32 6.06 -10.53
C GLU A 141 -9.69 5.44 -10.76
N ILE A 142 -10.59 5.63 -9.80
CA ILE A 142 -11.99 5.26 -9.91
C ILE A 142 -12.71 6.41 -10.64
N PRO A 143 -13.31 6.17 -11.82
CA PRO A 143 -14.15 7.18 -12.47
C PRO A 143 -15.49 7.29 -11.71
N VAL A 144 -15.57 8.26 -10.80
CA VAL A 144 -16.75 8.45 -9.93
C VAL A 144 -17.79 9.33 -10.61
N ALA A 145 -17.44 10.56 -10.97
CA ALA A 145 -18.39 11.58 -11.41
C ALA A 145 -18.41 11.79 -12.93
N GLY A 146 -19.54 12.30 -13.43
CA GLY A 146 -19.74 12.67 -14.83
C GLY A 146 -20.26 11.54 -15.74
N PRO A 147 -20.47 11.82 -17.04
CA PRO A 147 -21.18 10.90 -17.96
C PRO A 147 -20.52 9.52 -18.12
N SER A 148 -19.19 9.47 -17.97
CA SER A 148 -18.38 8.25 -18.04
C SER A 148 -18.06 7.64 -16.67
N GLY A 149 -18.49 8.28 -15.58
CA GLY A 149 -18.31 7.81 -14.21
C GLY A 149 -19.45 6.92 -13.73
N ALA A 150 -19.25 6.25 -12.59
CA ALA A 150 -20.27 5.41 -11.96
C ALA A 150 -21.51 6.23 -11.53
N ALA A 151 -21.30 7.41 -10.93
CA ALA A 151 -22.34 8.34 -10.51
C ALA A 151 -22.56 9.44 -11.57
N LYS A 152 -23.37 9.11 -12.58
CA LYS A 152 -23.65 9.99 -13.73
C LYS A 152 -24.29 11.34 -13.39
N TRP A 153 -24.92 11.43 -12.22
CA TRP A 153 -25.57 12.65 -11.72
C TRP A 153 -24.58 13.61 -11.06
N ALA A 154 -23.42 13.13 -10.62
CA ALA A 154 -22.42 13.94 -9.93
C ALA A 154 -21.56 14.70 -10.94
N SER A 155 -21.17 15.93 -10.59
CA SER A 155 -20.18 16.71 -11.34
C SER A 155 -18.77 16.55 -10.78
N ASN A 156 -18.66 16.24 -9.49
CA ASN A 156 -17.41 16.16 -8.73
C ASN A 156 -17.40 14.97 -7.76
N SER A 157 -16.20 14.58 -7.33
CA SER A 157 -15.98 13.54 -6.33
C SER A 157 -14.85 13.93 -5.38
N TRP A 158 -15.15 14.80 -4.42
CA TRP A 158 -14.20 15.28 -3.42
C TRP A 158 -14.22 14.43 -2.15
N ALA A 159 -13.14 14.50 -1.38
CA ALA A 159 -12.98 13.97 -0.02
C ALA A 159 -13.61 12.58 0.17
N PRO A 160 -12.99 11.51 -0.37
CA PRO A 160 -13.55 10.17 -0.26
C PRO A 160 -13.59 9.70 1.19
N ALA A 161 -14.59 8.88 1.53
CA ALA A 161 -14.54 8.01 2.71
C ALA A 161 -14.89 6.59 2.32
N ALA A 162 -14.10 5.63 2.79
CA ALA A 162 -14.24 4.23 2.40
C ALA A 162 -14.38 3.31 3.62
N THR A 163 -15.25 2.31 3.51
CA THR A 163 -15.36 1.26 4.52
C THR A 163 -15.80 -0.05 3.86
N HIS A 164 -15.64 -1.15 4.58
CA HIS A 164 -16.29 -2.41 4.24
C HIS A 164 -17.25 -2.84 5.34
N LYS A 165 -18.19 -3.72 4.98
CA LYS A 165 -19.08 -4.40 5.92
C LYS A 165 -19.48 -5.75 5.36
N VAL A 166 -19.51 -6.77 6.22
CA VAL A 166 -20.06 -8.08 5.85
C VAL A 166 -21.58 -7.99 5.76
N ILE A 167 -22.12 -8.22 4.57
CA ILE A 167 -23.56 -8.26 4.30
C ILE A 167 -23.87 -9.60 3.65
N ASN A 168 -24.77 -10.37 4.28
CA ASN A 168 -25.14 -11.72 3.84
C ASN A 168 -23.93 -12.66 3.68
N GLY A 169 -23.00 -12.62 4.64
CA GLY A 169 -21.81 -13.46 4.67
C GLY A 169 -20.74 -13.11 3.63
N LYS A 170 -20.81 -11.93 3.02
CA LYS A 170 -19.80 -11.45 2.05
C LYS A 170 -19.38 -10.03 2.39
N ASP A 171 -18.09 -9.74 2.32
CA ASP A 171 -17.60 -8.36 2.35
C ASP A 171 -18.18 -7.55 1.18
N LYS A 172 -18.67 -6.37 1.51
CA LYS A 172 -19.09 -5.32 0.58
C LYS A 172 -18.36 -4.04 0.93
N PHE A 173 -17.91 -3.33 -0.08
CA PHE A 173 -17.15 -2.09 0.05
C PHE A 173 -18.03 -0.90 -0.34
N PHE A 174 -17.87 0.20 0.39
CA PHE A 174 -18.63 1.42 0.22
C PHE A 174 -17.67 2.59 0.09
N LEU A 175 -17.85 3.40 -0.96
CA LEU A 175 -17.09 4.62 -1.21
C LEU A 175 -18.05 5.80 -1.21
N TYR A 176 -17.98 6.62 -0.18
CA TYR A 176 -18.68 7.89 -0.06
C TYR A 176 -17.81 9.00 -0.66
N PHE A 177 -18.45 10.00 -1.26
CA PHE A 177 -17.76 11.14 -1.87
C PHE A 177 -18.67 12.37 -1.85
N ALA A 178 -18.08 13.56 -1.78
CA ALA A 178 -18.80 14.82 -1.88
C ALA A 178 -18.93 15.27 -3.35
N ASN A 179 -20.13 15.65 -3.77
CA ASN A 179 -20.37 16.30 -5.06
C ASN A 179 -20.33 17.83 -4.85
N ASN A 180 -19.11 18.39 -4.86
CA ASN A 180 -18.83 19.74 -4.36
C ASN A 180 -19.33 19.89 -2.90
N GLY A 181 -19.73 21.10 -2.50
CA GLY A 181 -20.37 21.36 -1.21
C GLY A 181 -21.88 21.03 -1.13
N GLY A 182 -22.45 20.34 -2.13
CA GLY A 182 -23.91 20.25 -2.31
C GLY A 182 -24.58 18.94 -1.86
N GLY A 183 -23.81 17.89 -1.59
CA GLY A 183 -24.34 16.59 -1.19
C GLY A 183 -23.32 15.47 -1.28
N ILE A 184 -23.66 14.32 -0.68
CA ILE A 184 -22.77 13.16 -0.59
C ILE A 184 -23.37 11.99 -1.36
N GLY A 185 -22.58 11.36 -2.23
CA GLY A 185 -22.93 10.12 -2.92
C GLY A 185 -22.34 8.89 -2.22
N VAL A 186 -22.76 7.69 -2.66
CA VAL A 186 -22.17 6.42 -2.25
C VAL A 186 -22.09 5.49 -3.46
N LEU A 187 -20.95 4.81 -3.62
CA LEU A 187 -20.75 3.70 -4.56
C LEU A 187 -20.53 2.41 -3.78
N THR A 188 -20.81 1.27 -4.42
CA THR A 188 -20.57 -0.08 -3.87
C THR A 188 -19.64 -0.90 -4.73
N SER A 189 -18.85 -1.77 -4.11
CA SER A 189 -18.03 -2.77 -4.78
C SER A 189 -17.91 -4.08 -3.98
N ASP A 190 -17.43 -5.12 -4.64
CA ASP A 190 -17.06 -6.41 -4.05
C ASP A 190 -15.54 -6.52 -3.82
N SER A 191 -14.80 -5.44 -4.09
CA SER A 191 -13.36 -5.32 -3.88
C SER A 191 -13.01 -3.90 -3.44
N PRO A 192 -11.95 -3.70 -2.64
CA PRO A 192 -11.51 -2.37 -2.22
C PRO A 192 -11.05 -1.48 -3.38
N VAL A 193 -10.77 -2.05 -4.56
CA VAL A 193 -10.29 -1.31 -5.75
C VAL A 193 -11.30 -1.30 -6.90
N GLY A 194 -12.51 -1.81 -6.68
CA GLY A 194 -13.55 -1.84 -7.70
C GLY A 194 -13.70 -3.18 -8.44
N PRO A 195 -14.56 -3.22 -9.48
CA PRO A 195 -15.26 -2.09 -10.09
C PRO A 195 -16.34 -1.52 -9.17
N TRP A 196 -16.63 -0.23 -9.31
CA TRP A 196 -17.59 0.49 -8.48
C TRP A 196 -18.91 0.73 -9.22
N THR A 197 -20.02 0.58 -8.51
CA THR A 197 -21.38 0.80 -9.03
C THR A 197 -22.09 1.84 -8.18
N ASP A 198 -22.88 2.72 -8.81
CA ASP A 198 -23.82 3.60 -8.11
C ASP A 198 -25.16 2.87 -7.89
N PRO A 199 -25.48 2.43 -6.66
CA PRO A 199 -26.68 1.66 -6.39
C PRO A 199 -27.95 2.54 -6.30
N ILE A 200 -27.82 3.83 -6.01
CA ILE A 200 -28.96 4.71 -5.67
C ILE A 200 -29.27 5.75 -6.76
N ARG A 201 -28.31 6.06 -7.64
CA ARG A 201 -28.43 6.95 -8.81
C ARG A 201 -28.79 8.40 -8.49
N LYS A 202 -28.51 8.83 -7.25
CA LYS A 202 -28.73 10.18 -6.73
C LYS A 202 -27.86 10.39 -5.46
N PRO A 203 -27.74 11.61 -4.92
CA PRO A 203 -27.06 11.81 -3.64
C PRO A 203 -27.74 11.02 -2.51
N LEU A 204 -26.93 10.44 -1.62
CA LEU A 204 -27.36 9.83 -0.35
C LEU A 204 -27.78 10.90 0.67
N ILE A 205 -26.98 11.98 0.76
CA ILE A 205 -27.23 13.12 1.65
C ILE A 205 -27.44 14.38 0.82
N THR A 206 -28.48 15.14 1.17
CA THR A 206 -28.81 16.45 0.58
C THR A 206 -29.22 17.44 1.68
N GLY A 207 -29.41 18.72 1.33
CA GLY A 207 -29.97 19.71 2.26
C GLY A 207 -31.37 19.35 2.78
N SER A 208 -32.11 18.52 2.05
CA SER A 208 -33.44 18.04 2.43
C SER A 208 -33.41 16.81 3.34
N THR A 209 -32.24 16.19 3.57
CA THR A 209 -32.11 15.06 4.50
C THR A 209 -32.47 15.54 5.92
N PRO A 210 -33.30 14.81 6.69
CA PRO A 210 -33.71 15.25 8.02
C PRO A 210 -32.52 15.58 8.92
N GLY A 211 -32.54 16.77 9.53
CA GLY A 211 -31.45 17.27 10.38
C GLY A 211 -30.32 18.00 9.66
N VAL A 212 -30.31 18.07 8.32
CA VAL A 212 -29.23 18.69 7.53
C VAL A 212 -29.52 20.15 7.15
N ASN A 213 -30.75 20.63 7.35
CA ASN A 213 -31.14 22.00 7.05
C ASN A 213 -30.16 23.03 7.65
N GLY A 214 -29.71 23.97 6.83
CA GLY A 214 -28.82 25.06 7.25
C GLY A 214 -27.34 24.71 7.33
N VAL A 215 -26.91 23.48 7.00
CA VAL A 215 -25.48 23.14 6.84
C VAL A 215 -24.94 23.86 5.60
N PRO A 216 -23.93 24.75 5.73
CA PRO A 216 -23.40 25.51 4.59
C PRO A 216 -22.75 24.64 3.51
N TRP A 217 -21.92 23.69 3.91
CA TRP A 217 -21.23 22.76 3.00
C TRP A 217 -21.55 21.33 3.39
N ILE A 218 -22.21 20.58 2.50
CA ILE A 218 -22.59 19.17 2.69
C ILE A 218 -21.56 18.31 1.97
N PHE A 219 -20.38 18.20 2.58
CA PHE A 219 -19.20 17.54 2.04
C PHE A 219 -18.38 16.81 3.11
N ASP A 220 -17.16 16.41 2.76
CA ASP A 220 -16.17 15.79 3.63
C ASP A 220 -16.75 14.67 4.49
N PRO A 221 -17.27 13.60 3.85
CA PRO A 221 -17.77 12.44 4.56
C PRO A 221 -16.66 11.76 5.36
N ALA A 222 -17.03 11.24 6.52
CA ALA A 222 -16.29 10.23 7.28
C ALA A 222 -17.27 9.13 7.67
N VAL A 223 -16.82 7.87 7.61
CA VAL A 223 -17.69 6.73 7.91
C VAL A 223 -17.09 5.86 9.02
N LEU A 224 -17.97 5.40 9.91
CA LEU A 224 -17.67 4.41 10.94
C LEU A 224 -18.65 3.23 10.78
N VAL A 225 -18.13 2.02 10.68
CA VAL A 225 -18.89 0.80 11.01
C VAL A 225 -18.48 0.42 12.42
N ASP A 226 -19.41 0.53 13.35
CA ASP A 226 -19.16 0.23 14.77
C ASP A 226 -19.06 -1.29 15.01
N ASP A 227 -18.60 -1.69 16.19
CA ASP A 227 -18.37 -3.10 16.56
C ASP A 227 -19.66 -3.95 16.47
N ASP A 228 -20.83 -3.33 16.60
CA ASP A 228 -22.15 -3.99 16.47
C ASP A 228 -22.63 -4.09 15.00
N GLY A 229 -21.83 -3.61 14.04
CA GLY A 229 -22.13 -3.55 12.62
C GLY A 229 -22.98 -2.34 12.20
N THR A 230 -23.32 -1.43 13.10
CA THR A 230 -24.06 -0.20 12.76
C THR A 230 -23.16 0.79 12.02
N GLY A 231 -23.63 1.31 10.89
CA GLY A 231 -22.95 2.36 10.15
C GLY A 231 -23.35 3.76 10.62
N TYR A 232 -22.39 4.68 10.66
CA TYR A 232 -22.58 6.10 10.92
C TYR A 232 -21.80 6.92 9.91
N LEU A 233 -22.42 7.95 9.35
CA LEU A 233 -21.82 8.89 8.42
C LEU A 233 -21.73 10.27 9.08
N TYR A 234 -20.53 10.83 9.13
CA TYR A 234 -20.19 12.14 9.64
C TYR A 234 -19.87 13.04 8.46
N PHE A 235 -20.30 14.28 8.48
CA PHE A 235 -20.11 15.19 7.36
C PHE A 235 -20.44 16.63 7.77
N GLY A 236 -20.24 17.54 6.83
CA GLY A 236 -20.69 18.91 6.95
C GLY A 236 -19.55 19.87 7.27
N GLY A 237 -19.82 21.15 7.13
CA GLY A 237 -18.82 22.19 7.34
C GLY A 237 -19.29 23.55 6.88
N GLY A 238 -18.34 24.47 6.82
CA GLY A 238 -18.53 25.88 6.52
C GLY A 238 -19.04 26.68 7.71
N ILE A 239 -18.89 28.00 7.60
CA ILE A 239 -19.31 28.96 8.60
C ILE A 239 -20.61 29.62 8.11
N PRO A 240 -21.71 29.58 8.88
CA PRO A 240 -22.94 30.27 8.51
C PRO A 240 -22.75 31.79 8.57
N GLY A 241 -23.51 32.54 7.77
CA GLY A 241 -23.42 34.01 7.69
C GLY A 241 -22.81 34.55 6.39
N GLY A 242 -22.52 33.68 5.42
CA GLY A 242 -22.01 34.08 4.11
C GLY A 242 -20.60 34.69 4.22
N ASN A 243 -20.35 35.77 3.49
CA ASN A 243 -19.01 36.37 3.41
C ASN A 243 -18.55 37.07 4.69
N ASN A 244 -19.47 37.40 5.61
CA ASN A 244 -19.16 38.17 6.82
C ASN A 244 -19.78 37.50 8.06
N PRO A 245 -19.32 36.30 8.46
CA PRO A 245 -19.83 35.63 9.64
C PRO A 245 -19.46 36.40 10.92
N SER A 246 -20.40 36.45 11.87
CA SER A 246 -20.12 37.01 13.20
C SER A 246 -19.15 36.13 13.99
N GLN A 247 -18.48 36.70 15.01
CA GLN A 247 -17.57 35.93 15.87
C GLN A 247 -18.25 34.74 16.56
N SER A 248 -19.55 34.84 16.89
CA SER A 248 -20.31 33.72 17.46
C SER A 248 -20.56 32.60 16.43
N GLN A 249 -20.83 32.95 15.17
CA GLN A 249 -20.99 31.98 14.08
C GLN A 249 -19.66 31.31 13.74
N ILE A 250 -18.55 32.06 13.78
CA ILE A 250 -17.20 31.53 13.61
C ILE A 250 -16.85 30.55 14.74
N ALA A 251 -17.13 30.91 16.00
CA ALA A 251 -16.78 30.10 17.16
C ALA A 251 -17.65 28.85 17.31
N ASN A 252 -18.93 28.90 16.91
CA ASN A 252 -19.85 27.77 16.97
C ASN A 252 -20.67 27.68 15.67
N PRO A 253 -20.07 27.19 14.57
CA PRO A 253 -20.76 27.12 13.28
C PRO A 253 -21.95 26.18 13.25
N LYS A 254 -21.96 25.15 14.12
CA LYS A 254 -22.99 24.11 14.20
C LYS A 254 -23.29 23.48 12.84
N SER A 255 -22.27 23.31 12.01
CA SER A 255 -22.36 22.83 10.63
C SER A 255 -21.96 21.36 10.47
N ALA A 256 -21.31 20.74 11.47
CA ALA A 256 -21.02 19.31 11.49
C ALA A 256 -22.26 18.47 11.82
N ARG A 257 -22.37 17.29 11.21
CA ARG A 257 -23.48 16.35 11.35
C ARG A 257 -22.98 14.92 11.49
N VAL A 258 -23.77 14.11 12.19
CA VAL A 258 -23.69 12.64 12.17
C VAL A 258 -25.07 12.07 11.91
N ILE A 259 -25.17 11.07 11.03
CA ILE A 259 -26.40 10.34 10.76
C ILE A 259 -26.16 8.83 10.80
N LYS A 260 -27.10 8.09 11.36
CA LYS A 260 -27.07 6.63 11.34
C LYS A 260 -27.41 6.13 9.93
N LEU A 261 -26.66 5.15 9.44
CA LEU A 261 -26.93 4.45 8.19
C LEU A 261 -27.86 3.25 8.44
N ALA A 262 -28.65 2.90 7.44
CA ALA A 262 -29.35 1.63 7.40
C ALA A 262 -28.36 0.47 7.29
N SER A 263 -28.84 -0.76 7.51
CA SER A 263 -27.98 -1.95 7.54
C SER A 263 -27.24 -2.20 6.22
N ASP A 264 -27.80 -1.72 5.10
CA ASP A 264 -27.25 -1.82 3.75
C ASP A 264 -26.18 -0.77 3.41
N MET A 265 -25.91 0.18 4.31
CA MET A 265 -24.93 1.27 4.18
C MET A 265 -25.19 2.26 3.04
N ILE A 266 -26.28 2.10 2.29
CA ILE A 266 -26.65 2.94 1.13
C ILE A 266 -27.96 3.71 1.33
N HIS A 267 -28.57 3.58 2.51
CA HIS A 267 -29.68 4.42 2.98
C HIS A 267 -29.38 4.97 4.38
N THR A 268 -30.09 6.02 4.77
CA THR A 268 -30.02 6.60 6.12
C THR A 268 -31.14 6.06 7.02
N SER A 269 -30.94 6.13 8.33
CA SER A 269 -31.92 5.76 9.34
C SER A 269 -32.10 6.91 10.34
N GLY A 270 -33.30 7.48 10.40
CA GLY A 270 -33.61 8.60 11.28
C GLY A 270 -33.14 9.96 10.74
N SER A 271 -32.80 10.88 11.64
CA SER A 271 -32.33 12.24 11.33
C SER A 271 -30.88 12.45 11.74
N ALA A 272 -30.18 13.33 11.02
CA ALA A 272 -28.85 13.76 11.40
C ALA A 272 -28.89 14.57 12.72
N ALA A 273 -27.94 14.29 13.60
CA ALA A 273 -27.67 15.07 14.80
C ALA A 273 -26.57 16.10 14.52
N ALA A 274 -26.71 17.30 15.08
CA ALA A 274 -25.66 18.32 15.02
C ALA A 274 -24.53 17.96 16.00
N ILE A 275 -23.29 18.13 15.55
CA ILE A 275 -22.10 18.10 16.42
C ILE A 275 -21.67 19.55 16.63
N ASP A 276 -21.73 20.03 17.86
CA ASP A 276 -21.38 21.41 18.22
C ASP A 276 -19.86 21.55 18.39
N SER A 277 -19.15 21.38 17.28
CA SER A 277 -17.69 21.41 17.22
C SER A 277 -17.19 22.86 17.24
N PRO A 278 -16.39 23.28 18.24
CA PRO A 278 -15.93 24.66 18.33
C PRO A 278 -15.04 25.01 17.14
N PHE A 279 -15.30 26.14 16.49
CA PHE A 279 -14.59 26.60 15.30
C PHE A 279 -14.57 25.58 14.14
N MET A 280 -15.64 24.81 13.95
CA MET A 280 -15.78 23.89 12.81
C MET A 280 -15.43 24.55 11.46
N PHE A 281 -14.76 23.81 10.58
CA PHE A 281 -14.58 24.17 9.17
C PHE A 281 -15.02 23.05 8.26
N GLU A 282 -14.31 21.93 8.26
CA GLU A 282 -14.46 20.84 7.31
C GLU A 282 -13.81 19.54 7.84
N ASP A 283 -13.54 18.56 6.96
CA ASP A 283 -12.70 17.38 7.25
C ASP A 283 -13.18 16.56 8.45
N SER A 284 -14.44 16.12 8.41
CA SER A 284 -14.94 15.23 9.46
C SER A 284 -14.10 13.95 9.50
N GLY A 285 -13.67 13.57 10.69
CA GLY A 285 -12.98 12.31 10.98
C GLY A 285 -13.65 11.59 12.14
N ILE A 286 -13.65 10.26 12.10
CA ILE A 286 -14.17 9.43 13.19
C ILE A 286 -13.32 8.18 13.36
N HIS A 287 -12.97 7.86 14.60
CA HIS A 287 -12.43 6.56 14.97
C HIS A 287 -12.86 6.17 16.38
N LYS A 288 -12.78 4.88 16.69
CA LYS A 288 -13.09 4.34 18.01
C LYS A 288 -11.82 3.77 18.63
N CYS A 289 -11.50 4.17 19.86
CA CYS A 289 -10.36 3.66 20.60
C CYS A 289 -10.78 3.40 22.05
N ASN A 290 -10.54 2.18 22.53
CA ASN A 290 -10.88 1.73 23.89
C ASN A 290 -12.33 2.04 24.30
N GLY A 291 -13.29 1.74 23.42
CA GLY A 291 -14.72 1.94 23.67
C GLY A 291 -15.21 3.40 23.60
N LYS A 292 -14.32 4.35 23.28
CA LYS A 292 -14.64 5.78 23.16
C LYS A 292 -14.57 6.21 21.69
N TYR A 293 -15.50 7.06 21.27
CA TYR A 293 -15.56 7.64 19.92
C TYR A 293 -14.82 8.97 19.91
N TYR A 294 -13.99 9.17 18.90
CA TYR A 294 -13.17 10.37 18.70
C TYR A 294 -13.59 11.01 17.39
N TYR A 295 -14.40 12.06 17.48
CA TYR A 295 -14.75 12.89 16.33
C TYR A 295 -13.68 13.97 16.16
N SER A 296 -12.99 13.98 15.04
CA SER A 296 -11.97 14.96 14.68
C SER A 296 -12.40 15.81 13.49
N TYR A 297 -11.84 17.01 13.38
CA TYR A 297 -12.22 17.96 12.33
C TYR A 297 -11.15 19.04 12.13
N CYS A 298 -11.10 19.62 10.94
CA CYS A 298 -10.31 20.81 10.67
C CYS A 298 -11.02 22.05 11.23
N SER A 299 -10.29 22.84 12.01
CA SER A 299 -10.80 24.10 12.57
C SER A 299 -10.63 25.26 11.60
N ASN A 300 -11.53 26.24 11.66
CA ASN A 300 -11.59 27.31 10.66
C ASN A 300 -10.46 28.35 10.81
N PHE A 301 -10.31 29.17 9.77
CA PHE A 301 -9.26 30.18 9.65
C PHE A 301 -9.74 31.61 9.99
N SER A 302 -10.97 31.73 10.49
CA SER A 302 -11.68 33.01 10.58
C SER A 302 -11.72 33.54 12.00
N GLY A 303 -11.79 34.87 12.14
CA GLY A 303 -11.99 35.52 13.43
C GLY A 303 -10.90 35.24 14.46
N THR A 304 -11.21 35.50 15.73
CA THR A 304 -10.27 35.30 16.85
C THR A 304 -10.52 33.95 17.51
N HIS A 305 -9.47 33.15 17.67
CA HIS A 305 -9.49 31.89 18.42
C HIS A 305 -8.90 32.16 19.81
N SER A 306 -9.74 32.05 20.84
CA SER A 306 -9.33 32.33 22.23
C SER A 306 -8.44 31.21 22.79
N TYR A 307 -7.69 31.50 23.86
CA TYR A 307 -6.97 30.46 24.58
C TYR A 307 -7.93 29.35 25.05
N GLY A 308 -7.53 28.08 24.86
CA GLY A 308 -8.36 26.92 25.18
C GLY A 308 -9.33 26.49 24.08
N THR A 309 -9.33 27.15 22.92
CA THR A 309 -10.06 26.72 21.72
C THR A 309 -9.10 26.20 20.65
N PRO A 310 -9.57 25.44 19.63
CA PRO A 310 -8.71 25.00 18.53
C PRO A 310 -7.94 26.16 17.89
N PRO A 311 -6.62 26.05 17.62
CA PRO A 311 -5.90 27.00 16.76
C PRO A 311 -6.36 26.91 15.30
N GLN A 312 -6.19 27.97 14.52
CA GLN A 312 -6.65 28.02 13.12
C GLN A 312 -6.01 26.94 12.23
N GLY A 313 -6.83 26.17 11.51
CA GLY A 313 -6.36 25.19 10.53
C GLY A 313 -5.66 23.96 11.12
N ASP A 314 -5.68 23.78 12.45
CA ASP A 314 -5.27 22.57 13.13
C ASP A 314 -6.41 21.54 13.11
N ILE A 315 -6.07 20.26 13.18
CA ILE A 315 -7.05 19.19 13.43
C ILE A 315 -7.34 19.11 14.93
N ALA A 316 -8.58 19.46 15.26
CA ALA A 316 -9.17 19.35 16.57
C ALA A 316 -9.83 17.98 16.75
N TYR A 317 -10.04 17.59 18.01
CA TYR A 317 -10.86 16.42 18.31
C TYR A 317 -11.72 16.58 19.55
N MET A 318 -12.81 15.83 19.54
CA MET A 318 -13.79 15.71 20.59
C MET A 318 -14.04 14.23 20.88
N THR A 319 -14.55 13.92 22.06
CA THR A 319 -14.84 12.53 22.44
C THR A 319 -16.23 12.32 23.02
N SER A 320 -16.76 11.11 22.84
CA SER A 320 -18.08 10.69 23.32
C SER A 320 -18.06 9.20 23.67
N SER A 321 -18.99 8.76 24.53
CA SER A 321 -19.29 7.34 24.77
C SER A 321 -20.37 6.79 23.82
N ASN A 322 -20.92 7.63 22.94
CA ASN A 322 -21.94 7.29 21.95
C ASN A 322 -21.53 7.86 20.58
N PRO A 323 -21.64 7.10 19.47
CA PRO A 323 -21.22 7.56 18.15
C PRO A 323 -21.96 8.82 17.68
N MET A 324 -23.18 9.09 18.16
CA MET A 324 -23.94 10.29 17.82
C MET A 324 -23.81 11.42 18.84
N GLY A 325 -22.87 11.31 19.79
CA GLY A 325 -22.63 12.31 20.83
C GLY A 325 -23.50 12.13 22.09
N PRO A 326 -23.51 13.13 23.00
CA PRO A 326 -22.83 14.42 22.87
C PRO A 326 -21.30 14.30 22.90
N PHE A 327 -20.62 15.06 22.03
CA PHE A 327 -19.17 15.12 21.97
C PHE A 327 -18.61 16.25 22.84
N THR A 328 -17.47 16.03 23.49
CA THR A 328 -16.76 17.02 24.30
C THR A 328 -15.36 17.27 23.74
N TYR A 329 -15.03 18.53 23.44
CA TYR A 329 -13.71 18.96 22.94
C TYR A 329 -12.58 18.54 23.88
N GLN A 330 -11.45 18.09 23.31
CA GLN A 330 -10.30 17.58 24.06
C GLN A 330 -8.98 18.29 23.73
N GLY A 331 -8.86 18.91 22.56
CA GLY A 331 -7.61 19.53 22.10
C GLY A 331 -7.41 19.42 20.59
N THR A 332 -6.17 19.63 20.16
CA THR A 332 -5.71 19.37 18.78
C THR A 332 -4.58 18.36 18.79
N PHE A 333 -4.35 17.69 17.65
CA PHE A 333 -3.28 16.69 17.54
C PHE A 333 -2.50 16.72 16.23
N LEU A 334 -2.99 17.40 15.19
CA LEU A 334 -2.28 17.60 13.93
C LEU A 334 -2.29 19.10 13.60
N LYS A 335 -1.12 19.65 13.29
CA LYS A 335 -0.96 21.06 12.97
C LYS A 335 -1.33 21.34 11.53
N ASN A 336 -1.61 22.61 11.21
CA ASN A 336 -1.68 23.02 9.81
C ASN A 336 -0.36 22.67 9.10
N PRO A 337 -0.39 22.13 7.85
CA PRO A 337 0.81 21.75 7.11
C PRO A 337 1.88 22.86 6.99
N GLY A 338 1.46 24.12 7.02
CA GLY A 338 2.37 25.27 7.01
C GLY A 338 3.38 25.28 8.17
N THR A 339 3.04 24.66 9.30
CA THR A 339 3.88 24.61 10.51
C THR A 339 5.15 23.81 10.30
N TYR A 340 5.05 22.62 9.70
CA TYR A 340 6.18 21.70 9.54
C TYR A 340 6.84 21.77 8.16
N PHE A 341 6.05 22.05 7.12
CA PHE A 341 6.53 21.99 5.74
C PHE A 341 6.82 23.35 5.13
N GLY A 342 6.46 24.46 5.80
CA GLY A 342 6.63 25.83 5.29
C GLY A 342 5.78 26.13 4.05
N VAL A 343 4.81 25.28 3.76
CA VAL A 343 3.79 25.44 2.71
C VAL A 343 2.44 25.07 3.32
N GLY A 344 1.52 26.03 3.32
CA GLY A 344 0.21 25.89 3.97
C GLY A 344 -0.87 25.34 3.05
N GLY A 345 -2.12 25.53 3.47
CA GLY A 345 -3.30 25.07 2.78
C GLY A 345 -4.38 24.69 3.78
N ASN A 346 -5.47 24.12 3.29
CA ASN A 346 -6.39 23.42 4.17
C ASN A 346 -5.70 22.19 4.79
N ASN A 347 -6.35 21.62 5.81
CA ASN A 347 -5.89 20.44 6.52
C ASN A 347 -6.99 19.38 6.37
N HIS A 348 -6.62 18.18 5.93
CA HIS A 348 -7.54 17.06 5.79
C HIS A 348 -6.86 15.79 6.29
N HIS A 349 -7.58 14.93 7.01
CA HIS A 349 -7.00 13.75 7.66
C HIS A 349 -7.96 12.56 7.81
N ALA A 350 -7.38 11.39 8.08
CA ALA A 350 -8.11 10.25 8.63
C ALA A 350 -7.22 9.48 9.62
N VAL A 351 -7.78 9.11 10.77
CA VAL A 351 -7.11 8.27 11.78
C VAL A 351 -7.48 6.81 11.55
N PHE A 352 -6.49 5.93 11.54
CA PHE A 352 -6.70 4.50 11.33
C PHE A 352 -5.70 3.66 12.13
N GLN A 353 -6.02 2.38 12.32
CA GLN A 353 -5.14 1.41 12.97
C GLN A 353 -4.68 0.35 11.96
N PHE A 354 -3.38 0.09 11.90
CA PHE A 354 -2.78 -0.96 11.08
C PHE A 354 -1.72 -1.71 11.89
N ASN A 355 -1.74 -3.04 11.89
CA ASN A 355 -0.83 -3.89 12.67
C ASN A 355 -0.68 -3.45 14.15
N ASN A 356 -1.82 -3.22 14.82
CA ASN A 356 -1.91 -2.77 16.21
C ASN A 356 -1.26 -1.41 16.52
N GLN A 357 -0.98 -0.60 15.49
CA GLN A 357 -0.41 0.74 15.63
C GLN A 357 -1.38 1.78 15.04
N TRP A 358 -1.51 2.92 15.71
CA TRP A 358 -2.33 4.02 15.25
C TRP A 358 -1.54 4.97 14.35
N TYR A 359 -2.19 5.47 13.33
CA TYR A 359 -1.64 6.39 12.35
C TYR A 359 -2.65 7.48 12.02
N VAL A 360 -2.15 8.59 11.49
CA VAL A 360 -2.95 9.57 10.78
C VAL A 360 -2.42 9.69 9.37
N VAL A 361 -3.31 9.54 8.38
CA VAL A 361 -3.04 9.97 7.01
C VAL A 361 -3.56 11.40 6.85
N TYR A 362 -2.81 12.26 6.18
CA TYR A 362 -3.15 13.66 5.95
C TYR A 362 -2.52 14.13 4.64
N HIS A 363 -2.80 15.35 4.19
CA HIS A 363 -2.15 15.92 3.00
C HIS A 363 -1.24 17.12 3.31
N ALA A 364 -0.32 17.40 2.41
CA ALA A 364 0.46 18.63 2.38
C ALA A 364 0.89 18.96 0.94
N GLN A 365 1.32 20.20 0.65
CA GLN A 365 1.80 20.58 -0.68
C GLN A 365 3.29 20.26 -0.90
N THR A 366 3.79 19.13 -0.39
CA THR A 366 5.23 18.81 -0.36
C THR A 366 5.81 18.47 -1.75
N LEU A 367 5.06 17.74 -2.59
CA LEU A 367 5.44 17.53 -3.99
C LEU A 367 5.43 18.85 -4.77
N GLY A 368 4.35 19.62 -4.62
CA GLY A 368 4.23 20.95 -5.23
C GLY A 368 5.40 21.85 -4.84
N LYS A 369 5.78 21.87 -3.56
CA LYS A 369 6.96 22.60 -3.06
C LYS A 369 8.25 22.14 -3.75
N ALA A 370 8.48 20.83 -3.87
CA ALA A 370 9.67 20.29 -4.54
C ALA A 370 9.73 20.65 -6.02
N MET A 371 8.58 20.84 -6.67
CA MET A 371 8.46 21.28 -8.06
C MET A 371 8.48 22.81 -8.23
N GLY A 372 8.43 23.58 -7.15
CA GLY A 372 8.27 25.05 -7.20
C GLY A 372 6.85 25.51 -7.54
N ILE A 373 5.84 24.67 -7.30
CA ILE A 373 4.43 24.86 -7.67
C ILE A 373 3.54 24.66 -6.42
N THR A 374 3.50 25.64 -5.53
CA THR A 374 2.67 25.62 -4.30
C THR A 374 1.34 26.34 -4.54
N LYS A 375 0.51 25.72 -5.37
CA LYS A 375 -0.71 26.29 -5.97
C LYS A 375 -1.99 25.55 -5.57
N GLY A 376 -1.98 24.86 -4.41
CA GLY A 376 -3.11 24.05 -3.93
C GLY A 376 -3.07 22.59 -4.39
N TYR A 377 -1.96 22.12 -4.97
CA TYR A 377 -1.77 20.72 -5.34
C TYR A 377 -1.15 19.93 -4.19
N ARG A 378 -1.86 18.91 -3.73
CA ARG A 378 -1.59 18.25 -2.46
C ARG A 378 -1.09 16.82 -2.65
N SER A 379 -0.37 16.31 -1.66
CA SER A 379 0.22 14.98 -1.65
C SER A 379 -0.07 14.29 -0.32
N PRO A 380 -0.35 12.99 -0.31
CA PRO A 380 -0.67 12.27 0.90
C PRO A 380 0.58 12.01 1.75
N MET A 381 0.40 12.02 3.06
CA MET A 381 1.42 11.91 4.10
C MET A 381 0.88 10.99 5.21
N ILE A 382 1.74 10.22 5.87
CA ILE A 382 1.38 9.43 7.06
C ILE A 382 2.41 9.59 8.15
N ASN A 383 1.94 9.78 9.39
CA ASN A 383 2.76 9.71 10.59
C ASN A 383 2.07 8.87 11.68
N LYS A 384 2.85 8.40 12.67
CA LYS A 384 2.33 7.66 13.81
C LYS A 384 1.46 8.56 14.69
N LEU A 385 0.41 7.97 15.24
CA LEU A 385 -0.44 8.56 16.26
C LEU A 385 -0.36 7.72 17.54
N SER A 386 -0.42 8.36 18.70
CA SER A 386 -0.38 7.66 19.98
C SER A 386 -1.30 8.32 20.99
N TYR A 387 -1.67 7.57 22.03
CA TYR A 387 -2.56 8.04 23.09
C TYR A 387 -1.86 8.02 24.45
N SER A 388 -2.18 9.00 25.28
CA SER A 388 -1.82 9.05 26.69
C SER A 388 -3.09 9.25 27.51
N ASN A 389 -3.48 8.24 28.31
CA ASN A 389 -4.70 8.29 29.13
C ASN A 389 -5.97 8.69 28.35
N GLY A 390 -6.10 8.23 27.09
CA GLY A 390 -7.23 8.55 26.22
C GLY A 390 -7.18 9.95 25.57
N ALA A 391 -6.12 10.74 25.78
CA ALA A 391 -5.83 11.92 24.97
C ALA A 391 -4.94 11.54 23.78
N ILE A 392 -5.17 12.16 22.62
CA ILE A 392 -4.30 11.99 21.45
C ILE A 392 -3.06 12.85 21.67
N ASN A 393 -1.87 12.26 21.53
CA ASN A 393 -0.61 13.00 21.56
C ASN A 393 -0.45 13.79 20.26
N ASN A 394 0.15 14.99 20.32
CA ASN A 394 0.50 15.72 19.12
C ASN A 394 1.37 14.85 18.20
N VAL A 395 0.96 14.80 16.94
CA VAL A 395 1.69 14.14 15.88
C VAL A 395 2.95 14.95 15.59
N VAL A 396 4.00 14.25 15.18
CA VAL A 396 5.23 14.85 14.65
C VAL A 396 5.19 14.66 13.14
N GLU A 397 4.72 15.68 12.43
CA GLU A 397 4.66 15.69 10.97
C GLU A 397 6.05 15.89 10.37
N ASP A 398 6.47 14.99 9.46
CA ASP A 398 7.78 15.06 8.83
C ASP A 398 7.82 14.32 7.48
N MET A 399 8.96 14.47 6.78
CA MET A 399 9.24 13.74 5.55
C MET A 399 9.72 12.30 5.81
N GLN A 400 10.27 12.04 7.00
CA GLN A 400 10.74 10.70 7.38
C GLN A 400 9.57 9.70 7.36
N GLY A 401 8.40 10.13 7.82
CA GLY A 401 7.17 9.37 7.85
C GLY A 401 7.26 8.13 8.73
N VAL A 402 6.53 7.09 8.35
CA VAL A 402 6.48 5.84 9.11
C VAL A 402 7.58 4.86 8.69
N PRO A 403 8.21 4.14 9.63
CA PRO A 403 9.14 3.07 9.28
C PRO A 403 8.40 1.91 8.61
N GLN A 404 9.08 1.24 7.67
CA GLN A 404 8.54 0.05 7.02
C GLN A 404 8.25 -1.06 8.04
N VAL A 405 7.04 -1.64 7.99
CA VAL A 405 6.55 -2.60 9.01
C VAL A 405 6.69 -4.08 8.63
N SER A 406 7.02 -4.39 7.38
CA SER A 406 7.29 -5.74 6.88
C SER A 406 8.24 -5.68 5.68
N ASN A 407 8.95 -6.76 5.40
CA ASN A 407 9.81 -6.85 4.20
C ASN A 407 8.95 -7.19 2.97
N LEU A 408 9.39 -6.71 1.80
CA LEU A 408 8.81 -7.12 0.52
C LEU A 408 9.37 -8.48 0.11
N ASN A 409 8.51 -9.37 -0.41
CA ASN A 409 8.93 -10.65 -0.99
C ASN A 409 9.23 -10.48 -2.48
N PRO A 410 10.50 -10.46 -2.93
CA PRO A 410 10.85 -10.22 -4.34
C PRO A 410 10.53 -11.40 -5.26
N TYR A 411 10.17 -12.55 -4.69
CA TYR A 411 9.86 -13.78 -5.43
C TYR A 411 8.40 -13.90 -5.82
N GLU A 412 7.54 -12.97 -5.43
CA GLU A 412 6.16 -12.86 -5.88
C GLU A 412 6.05 -11.90 -7.06
N ARG A 413 5.02 -12.07 -7.91
CA ARG A 413 4.67 -11.04 -8.91
C ARG A 413 4.42 -9.73 -8.18
N THR A 414 5.26 -8.74 -8.47
CA THR A 414 5.14 -7.39 -7.94
C THR A 414 4.85 -6.45 -9.10
N GLU A 415 3.70 -5.78 -9.06
CA GLU A 415 3.34 -4.79 -10.08
C GLU A 415 4.40 -3.68 -10.10
N ALA A 416 4.78 -3.19 -11.27
CA ALA A 416 5.85 -2.20 -11.42
C ALA A 416 5.49 -0.87 -10.75
N GLU A 417 4.20 -0.56 -10.70
CA GLU A 417 3.59 0.54 -9.97
C GLU A 417 3.47 0.30 -8.45
N THR A 418 4.15 -0.72 -7.92
CA THR A 418 4.46 -0.84 -6.48
C THR A 418 5.79 -0.14 -6.21
N ILE A 419 5.73 1.09 -5.71
CA ILE A 419 6.85 2.02 -5.68
C ILE A 419 7.10 2.51 -4.25
N ALA A 420 8.35 2.40 -3.77
CA ALA A 420 8.81 3.17 -2.62
C ALA A 420 9.31 4.54 -3.04
N TRP A 421 10.19 4.60 -4.06
CA TRP A 421 10.80 5.84 -4.55
C TRP A 421 10.94 5.78 -6.08
N ASN A 422 10.95 6.94 -6.72
CA ASN A 422 11.16 7.03 -8.17
C ASN A 422 11.79 8.36 -8.58
N GLY A 423 12.25 8.43 -9.82
CA GLY A 423 12.62 9.65 -10.51
C GLY A 423 12.25 9.57 -11.99
N GLY A 424 11.37 10.47 -12.44
CA GLY A 424 11.08 10.73 -13.87
C GLY A 424 9.97 9.91 -14.51
N ILE A 425 9.40 8.93 -13.81
CA ILE A 425 8.37 8.03 -14.36
C ILE A 425 6.94 8.55 -14.17
N SER A 426 5.99 7.89 -14.84
CA SER A 426 4.55 8.02 -14.63
C SER A 426 3.89 6.64 -14.64
N THR A 427 2.58 6.58 -14.39
CA THR A 427 1.79 5.35 -14.48
C THR A 427 0.59 5.57 -15.40
N GLU A 428 0.22 4.56 -16.19
CA GLU A 428 -0.97 4.60 -17.04
C GLU A 428 -1.74 3.28 -16.99
N LYS A 429 -2.93 3.26 -17.60
CA LYS A 429 -3.75 2.04 -17.64
C LYS A 429 -3.09 0.97 -18.52
N CYS A 430 -2.86 -0.20 -17.94
CA CYS A 430 -2.31 -1.34 -18.63
C CYS A 430 -3.41 -2.15 -19.32
N SER A 431 -3.13 -2.58 -20.55
CA SER A 431 -3.99 -3.48 -21.33
C SER A 431 -3.86 -4.95 -20.91
N ALA A 432 -2.78 -5.32 -20.23
CA ALA A 432 -2.59 -6.65 -19.67
C ALA A 432 -3.37 -6.79 -18.34
N PRO A 433 -3.84 -8.00 -17.99
CA PRO A 433 -4.53 -8.24 -16.72
C PRO A 433 -3.56 -8.16 -15.52
N GLY A 434 -3.98 -7.43 -14.50
CA GLY A 434 -3.29 -7.31 -13.20
C GLY A 434 -3.56 -8.50 -12.26
N ASN A 435 -2.72 -8.69 -11.24
CA ASN A 435 -2.92 -9.75 -10.24
C ASN A 435 -4.02 -9.37 -9.22
N ASN A 436 -3.91 -8.18 -8.63
CA ASN A 436 -4.76 -7.71 -7.53
C ASN A 436 -5.73 -6.57 -7.91
N ALA A 437 -5.66 -6.09 -9.15
CA ALA A 437 -6.55 -5.08 -9.70
C ALA A 437 -6.94 -5.45 -11.15
N PRO A 438 -7.63 -6.59 -11.39
CA PRO A 438 -7.88 -7.09 -12.75
C PRO A 438 -8.66 -6.12 -13.65
N PHE A 439 -9.36 -5.14 -13.06
CA PHE A 439 -10.15 -4.14 -13.78
C PHE A 439 -9.44 -2.80 -13.96
N ASN A 440 -8.40 -2.54 -13.18
CA ASN A 440 -7.68 -1.26 -13.07
C ASN A 440 -6.15 -1.47 -13.01
N ASN A 441 -5.63 -2.49 -13.70
CA ASN A 441 -4.19 -2.72 -13.77
C ASN A 441 -3.49 -1.51 -14.39
N LEU A 442 -2.31 -1.16 -13.86
CA LEU A 442 -1.50 -0.10 -14.42
C LEU A 442 -0.18 -0.67 -14.96
N ASP A 443 0.54 0.20 -15.66
CA ASP A 443 1.94 -0.01 -15.99
C ASP A 443 2.71 1.28 -15.73
N VAL A 444 4.01 1.13 -15.46
CA VAL A 444 4.94 2.26 -15.40
C VAL A 444 5.30 2.67 -16.81
N THR A 445 5.15 3.96 -17.11
CA THR A 445 5.34 4.56 -18.44
C THR A 445 6.14 5.86 -18.33
N SER A 446 6.30 6.56 -19.46
CA SER A 446 7.13 7.78 -19.58
C SER A 446 8.57 7.57 -19.11
N VAL A 447 9.09 6.37 -19.38
CA VAL A 447 10.44 5.95 -19.01
C VAL A 447 11.45 6.52 -19.99
N ASN A 448 12.35 7.37 -19.50
CA ASN A 448 13.47 7.93 -20.27
C ASN A 448 14.81 7.42 -19.73
N ASN A 449 15.88 7.70 -20.48
CA ASN A 449 17.22 7.37 -20.06
C ASN A 449 17.63 8.14 -18.78
N GLY A 450 18.00 7.41 -17.73
CA GLY A 450 18.37 7.96 -16.42
C GLY A 450 17.23 7.94 -15.40
N ASP A 451 16.00 7.66 -15.82
CA ASP A 451 14.86 7.47 -14.91
C ASP A 451 15.01 6.17 -14.14
N TRP A 452 14.28 6.04 -13.03
CA TRP A 452 14.32 4.86 -12.18
C TRP A 452 13.10 4.76 -11.28
N LEU A 453 12.85 3.54 -10.80
CA LEU A 453 11.98 3.27 -9.65
C LEU A 453 12.66 2.33 -8.67
N ALA A 454 12.21 2.32 -7.42
CA ALA A 454 12.78 1.46 -6.40
C ALA A 454 11.74 0.94 -5.41
N VAL A 455 12.01 -0.24 -4.86
CA VAL A 455 11.31 -0.81 -3.71
C VAL A 455 12.22 -0.91 -2.50
N SER A 456 11.62 -0.78 -1.32
CA SER A 456 12.29 -0.83 -0.03
C SER A 456 12.27 -2.23 0.58
N LYS A 457 13.41 -2.66 1.14
CA LYS A 457 13.57 -3.92 1.89
C LYS A 457 12.97 -5.16 1.23
N ALA A 458 13.38 -5.44 0.00
CA ALA A 458 13.18 -6.74 -0.61
C ALA A 458 14.05 -7.80 0.09
N ASP A 459 13.44 -8.88 0.58
CA ASP A 459 14.13 -9.96 1.30
C ASP A 459 14.46 -11.12 0.36
N PHE A 460 15.71 -11.19 -0.07
CA PHE A 460 16.23 -12.25 -0.93
C PHE A 460 16.59 -13.54 -0.19
N LYS A 461 16.36 -13.64 1.13
CA LYS A 461 16.64 -14.84 1.93
C LYS A 461 18.01 -15.44 1.60
N ASN A 462 18.04 -16.55 0.86
CA ASN A 462 19.24 -17.33 0.52
C ASN A 462 19.81 -17.07 -0.89
N GLY A 463 19.22 -16.20 -1.71
CA GLY A 463 19.74 -15.94 -3.06
C GLY A 463 18.68 -15.67 -4.13
N ALA A 464 18.87 -14.64 -4.95
CA ALA A 464 18.27 -14.57 -6.28
C ALA A 464 19.17 -15.22 -7.36
N ALA A 465 18.58 -15.64 -8.47
CA ALA A 465 19.28 -16.23 -9.61
C ALA A 465 18.91 -15.58 -10.94
N SER A 466 17.63 -15.26 -11.11
CA SER A 466 17.15 -14.52 -12.27
C SER A 466 16.14 -13.46 -11.87
N PHE A 467 15.98 -12.51 -12.78
CA PHE A 467 14.97 -11.48 -12.74
C PHE A 467 14.18 -11.52 -14.04
N LYS A 468 12.87 -11.34 -13.95
CA LYS A 468 11.99 -11.19 -15.09
C LYS A 468 11.08 -9.98 -14.93
N ALA A 469 10.70 -9.39 -16.05
CA ALA A 469 9.71 -8.32 -16.11
C ALA A 469 8.81 -8.48 -17.34
N SER A 470 7.54 -8.11 -17.18
CA SER A 470 6.58 -7.94 -18.28
C SER A 470 6.72 -6.52 -18.82
N VAL A 471 7.23 -6.39 -20.05
CA VAL A 471 7.58 -5.10 -20.65
C VAL A 471 6.96 -4.94 -22.04
N ALA A 472 6.61 -3.72 -22.40
CA ALA A 472 6.14 -3.36 -23.74
C ALA A 472 6.99 -2.22 -24.30
N SER A 473 7.39 -2.29 -25.57
CA SER A 473 8.36 -1.33 -26.12
C SER A 473 8.29 -1.19 -27.63
N THR A 474 8.55 0.03 -28.12
CA THR A 474 8.75 0.32 -29.55
C THR A 474 10.22 0.47 -29.93
N VAL A 475 11.09 0.85 -28.99
CA VAL A 475 12.50 1.22 -29.26
C VAL A 475 13.51 0.34 -28.52
N GLY A 476 13.10 -0.36 -27.47
CA GLY A 476 13.96 -1.12 -26.58
C GLY A 476 14.74 -0.26 -25.58
N GLY A 477 15.57 -0.92 -24.78
CA GLY A 477 16.40 -0.28 -23.75
C GLY A 477 16.93 -1.32 -22.77
N GLN A 478 17.30 -0.88 -21.58
CA GLN A 478 17.78 -1.76 -20.51
C GLN A 478 17.20 -1.37 -19.16
N ILE A 479 16.95 -2.36 -18.33
CA ILE A 479 16.66 -2.20 -16.91
C ILE A 479 17.88 -2.72 -16.14
N GLU A 480 18.67 -1.79 -15.58
CA GLU A 480 19.77 -2.10 -14.67
C GLU A 480 19.21 -2.31 -13.25
N ILE A 481 19.60 -3.40 -12.60
CA ILE A 481 19.11 -3.80 -11.28
C ILE A 481 20.21 -3.53 -10.26
N HIS A 482 20.03 -2.50 -9.45
CA HIS A 482 20.98 -2.06 -8.43
C HIS A 482 20.47 -2.30 -7.02
N LEU A 483 21.38 -2.55 -6.09
CA LEU A 483 21.06 -2.65 -4.67
C LEU A 483 21.43 -1.38 -3.90
N ASP A 484 20.59 -1.03 -2.95
CA ASP A 484 20.75 -0.04 -1.88
C ASP A 484 20.86 1.43 -2.31
N SER A 485 21.25 1.71 -3.55
CA SER A 485 21.10 3.02 -4.19
C SER A 485 20.97 2.90 -5.71
N VAL A 486 20.53 3.98 -6.37
CA VAL A 486 20.31 4.02 -7.83
C VAL A 486 21.57 3.72 -8.66
N ASP A 487 22.75 4.04 -8.13
CA ASP A 487 24.06 3.72 -8.72
C ASP A 487 24.83 2.73 -7.84
N GLY A 488 24.10 1.93 -7.05
CA GLY A 488 24.65 0.95 -6.12
C GLY A 488 25.17 -0.30 -6.81
N ALA A 489 25.29 -1.40 -6.07
CA ALA A 489 25.83 -2.64 -6.61
C ALA A 489 24.93 -3.18 -7.74
N LEU A 490 25.45 -3.20 -8.98
CA LEU A 490 24.75 -3.79 -10.13
C LEU A 490 24.78 -5.32 -10.04
N ILE A 491 23.58 -5.91 -9.97
CA ILE A 491 23.40 -7.36 -9.84
C ILE A 491 22.89 -8.02 -11.11
N GLY A 492 22.28 -7.27 -12.02
CA GLY A 492 21.91 -7.77 -13.33
C GLY A 492 21.39 -6.66 -14.23
N THR A 493 21.27 -6.97 -15.52
CA THR A 493 20.76 -6.06 -16.53
C THR A 493 19.80 -6.82 -17.43
N LEU A 494 18.53 -6.41 -17.44
CA LEU A 494 17.53 -6.95 -18.35
C LEU A 494 17.55 -6.13 -19.65
N ASN A 495 17.86 -6.78 -20.78
CA ASN A 495 17.77 -6.16 -22.09
C ASN A 495 16.33 -6.18 -22.57
N VAL A 496 15.75 -4.99 -22.80
CA VAL A 496 14.39 -4.83 -23.32
C VAL A 496 14.44 -4.69 -24.84
N SER A 497 13.87 -5.66 -25.55
CA SER A 497 13.75 -5.62 -27.01
C SER A 497 12.41 -5.00 -27.42
N PRO A 498 12.29 -4.38 -28.61
CA PRO A 498 10.99 -3.93 -29.12
C PRO A 498 9.97 -5.08 -29.16
N THR A 499 8.79 -4.86 -28.60
CA THR A 499 7.73 -5.88 -28.52
C THR A 499 6.68 -5.71 -29.60
N GLY A 500 6.65 -4.55 -30.26
CA GLY A 500 5.71 -4.21 -31.34
C GLY A 500 4.70 -3.12 -30.98
N GLY A 501 4.78 -2.55 -29.77
CA GLY A 501 3.92 -1.46 -29.32
C GLY A 501 4.08 -1.20 -27.82
N GLU A 502 3.62 -0.06 -27.33
CA GLU A 502 3.71 0.36 -25.92
C GLU A 502 2.76 -0.41 -24.99
N GLN A 503 1.83 -1.17 -25.56
CA GLN A 503 0.86 -1.99 -24.84
C GLN A 503 0.92 -3.49 -25.25
N ASN A 504 1.95 -3.88 -26.01
CA ASN A 504 2.19 -5.27 -26.39
C ASN A 504 3.19 -5.92 -25.43
N PHE A 505 2.72 -6.32 -24.25
CA PHE A 505 3.58 -6.81 -23.17
C PHE A 505 4.16 -8.20 -23.46
N LYS A 506 5.46 -8.35 -23.20
CA LYS A 506 6.18 -9.62 -23.27
C LYS A 506 7.05 -9.79 -22.03
N GLU A 507 7.06 -10.99 -21.49
CA GLU A 507 7.99 -11.33 -20.41
C GLU A 507 9.41 -11.45 -20.98
N MET A 508 10.35 -10.76 -20.35
CA MET A 508 11.78 -10.85 -20.62
C MET A 508 12.52 -11.17 -19.33
N GLN A 509 13.62 -11.90 -19.43
CA GLN A 509 14.40 -12.35 -18.27
C GLN A 509 15.91 -12.15 -18.44
N CYS A 510 16.61 -11.99 -17.32
CA CYS A 510 18.06 -12.00 -17.24
C CYS A 510 18.54 -12.74 -15.99
N ASN A 511 19.79 -13.18 -16.01
CA ASN A 511 20.43 -13.70 -14.82
C ASN A 511 20.86 -12.55 -13.90
N VAL A 512 20.79 -12.77 -12.60
CA VAL A 512 21.32 -11.85 -11.60
C VAL A 512 22.40 -12.53 -10.77
N LYS A 513 23.35 -11.74 -10.25
CA LYS A 513 24.29 -12.20 -9.23
C LYS A 513 23.49 -12.69 -8.02
N SER A 514 23.97 -13.77 -7.40
CA SER A 514 23.35 -14.26 -6.18
C SER A 514 23.56 -13.27 -5.05
N VAL A 515 22.45 -12.79 -4.50
CA VAL A 515 22.35 -11.79 -3.43
C VAL A 515 21.43 -12.36 -2.37
N SER A 516 21.82 -12.26 -1.10
CA SER A 516 21.07 -12.75 0.06
C SER A 516 20.74 -11.59 1.00
N GLY A 517 19.78 -11.80 1.90
CA GLY A 517 19.38 -10.78 2.86
C GLY A 517 18.47 -9.70 2.29
N VAL A 518 18.35 -8.59 3.04
CA VAL A 518 17.35 -7.55 2.81
C VAL A 518 18.00 -6.32 2.19
N HIS A 519 17.51 -5.91 1.02
CA HIS A 519 18.05 -4.78 0.27
C HIS A 519 16.96 -3.86 -0.27
N ASN A 520 17.28 -2.58 -0.46
CA ASN A 520 16.49 -1.75 -1.36
C ASN A 520 16.87 -2.13 -2.80
N VAL A 521 15.90 -2.25 -3.69
CA VAL A 521 16.15 -2.65 -5.09
C VAL A 521 15.76 -1.49 -5.98
N PHE A 522 16.72 -1.02 -6.78
CA PHE A 522 16.56 0.07 -7.74
C PHE A 522 16.57 -0.51 -9.15
N PHE A 523 15.59 -0.13 -9.95
CA PHE A 523 15.50 -0.41 -11.38
C PHE A 523 15.81 0.87 -12.13
N LYS A 524 17.01 0.99 -12.68
CA LYS A 524 17.47 2.15 -13.44
C LYS A 524 17.30 1.90 -14.93
N PHE A 525 16.76 2.86 -15.64
CA PHE A 525 16.38 2.73 -17.05
C PHE A 525 17.43 3.39 -17.95
N VAL A 526 17.93 2.63 -18.91
CA VAL A 526 19.01 3.07 -19.81
C VAL A 526 18.60 2.87 -21.26
N GLY A 527 18.84 3.88 -22.09
CA GLY A 527 18.49 3.84 -23.52
C GLY A 527 19.03 5.03 -24.30
N ASN A 528 19.02 4.93 -25.62
CA ASN A 528 19.55 5.96 -26.54
C ASN A 528 18.44 6.65 -27.36
N SER A 529 17.19 6.54 -26.93
CA SER A 529 16.02 7.10 -27.61
C SER A 529 15.48 8.31 -26.85
N ASN A 530 14.93 9.27 -27.59
CA ASN A 530 14.18 10.42 -27.05
C ASN A 530 12.67 10.15 -26.96
N LYS A 531 12.24 8.92 -27.27
CA LYS A 531 10.89 8.42 -27.02
C LYS A 531 10.87 7.65 -25.71
N ASN A 532 9.67 7.41 -25.18
CA ASN A 532 9.43 6.43 -24.12
C ASN A 532 10.16 5.12 -24.45
N LEU A 533 11.04 4.66 -23.56
CA LEU A 533 11.90 3.50 -23.80
C LEU A 533 11.06 2.22 -23.80
N PHE A 534 10.25 2.05 -22.76
CA PHE A 534 9.38 0.89 -22.56
C PHE A 534 8.41 1.15 -21.40
N ASN A 535 7.30 0.43 -21.41
CA ASN A 535 6.39 0.30 -20.28
C ASN A 535 6.71 -0.97 -19.50
N ILE A 536 6.43 -0.97 -18.20
CA ILE A 536 6.66 -2.12 -17.30
C ILE A 536 5.36 -2.40 -16.54
N ASP A 537 4.81 -3.61 -16.69
CA ASP A 537 3.59 -4.05 -16.02
C ASP A 537 3.92 -4.67 -14.66
N TYR A 538 4.79 -5.69 -14.63
CA TYR A 538 5.25 -6.29 -13.37
C TYR A 538 6.66 -6.82 -13.47
N TRP A 539 7.22 -7.19 -12.31
CA TRP A 539 8.50 -7.89 -12.19
C TRP A 539 8.48 -8.99 -11.11
N GLN A 540 9.47 -9.89 -11.18
CA GLN A 540 9.64 -10.99 -10.23
C GLN A 540 11.08 -11.52 -10.26
N PHE A 541 11.64 -11.89 -9.11
CA PHE A 541 12.89 -12.65 -9.01
C PHE A 541 12.61 -14.15 -8.86
N SER A 542 13.60 -14.98 -9.21
CA SER A 542 13.56 -16.44 -9.00
C SER A 542 14.86 -16.96 -8.39
N THR A 543 14.83 -18.11 -7.73
CA THR A 543 15.99 -18.82 -7.17
C THR A 543 16.62 -19.77 -8.19
N ASN A 544 17.88 -20.19 -7.99
CA ASN A 544 18.51 -21.21 -8.83
C ASN A 544 17.86 -22.57 -8.52
N SER A 545 17.16 -23.16 -9.49
CA SER A 545 16.74 -24.56 -9.40
C SER A 545 17.96 -25.47 -9.56
N THR A 546 18.38 -26.16 -8.51
CA THR A 546 19.30 -27.30 -8.66
C THR A 546 18.54 -28.46 -9.30
N ASN A 547 18.96 -28.87 -10.51
CA ASN A 547 18.64 -30.12 -11.21
C ASN A 547 17.41 -30.91 -10.75
N ASP A 548 16.30 -30.75 -11.47
CA ASP A 548 15.44 -31.87 -11.84
C ASP A 548 14.93 -31.63 -13.27
N ASN A 549 14.91 -32.69 -14.08
CA ASN A 549 14.59 -32.70 -15.51
C ASN A 549 13.25 -32.01 -15.85
N PRO A 550 13.06 -31.53 -17.10
CA PRO A 550 11.86 -30.80 -17.49
C PRO A 550 10.63 -31.72 -17.47
N PRO A 551 9.54 -31.39 -16.77
CA PRO A 551 8.27 -32.01 -17.05
C PRO A 551 7.65 -31.32 -18.26
N THR A 552 7.37 -32.13 -19.27
CA THR A 552 6.44 -31.95 -20.40
C THR A 552 5.21 -31.08 -20.03
N PRO A 553 4.70 -30.22 -20.93
CA PRO A 553 3.68 -29.24 -20.59
C PRO A 553 2.39 -29.92 -20.13
N THR A 554 1.98 -29.63 -18.90
CA THR A 554 0.70 -30.04 -18.32
C THR A 554 0.18 -28.84 -17.50
N PRO A 555 -1.13 -28.52 -17.60
CA PRO A 555 -1.64 -27.16 -17.63
C PRO A 555 -1.57 -26.44 -16.30
N THR A 556 -1.48 -25.11 -16.38
CA THR A 556 -1.69 -24.15 -15.30
C THR A 556 -2.94 -24.49 -14.46
N PRO A 557 -2.84 -24.55 -13.12
CA PRO A 557 -3.99 -24.31 -12.27
C PRO A 557 -3.96 -22.88 -11.73
N ALA A 558 -5.10 -22.23 -11.89
CA ALA A 558 -5.41 -20.87 -11.53
C ALA A 558 -5.52 -20.64 -10.01
N ASN A 559 -5.30 -19.39 -9.61
CA ASN A 559 -5.91 -18.67 -8.48
C ASN A 559 -5.69 -19.22 -7.05
N ASN A 560 -5.55 -18.27 -6.12
CA ASN A 560 -5.93 -18.41 -4.72
C ASN A 560 -7.27 -19.15 -4.61
N THR A 561 -7.22 -20.45 -4.38
CA THR A 561 -8.38 -21.27 -4.09
C THR A 561 -8.25 -21.70 -2.64
N THR A 562 -9.10 -21.13 -1.80
CA THR A 562 -9.51 -21.79 -0.57
C THR A 562 -9.78 -23.26 -0.89
N LEU A 563 -9.17 -24.19 -0.15
CA LEU A 563 -9.42 -25.62 -0.36
C LEU A 563 -10.93 -25.89 -0.31
N SER A 564 -11.45 -26.49 -1.38
CA SER A 564 -12.89 -26.80 -1.49
C SER A 564 -13.33 -27.73 -0.36
N ASN A 565 -14.62 -27.67 0.01
CA ASN A 565 -15.19 -28.70 0.88
C ASN A 565 -15.03 -30.07 0.21
N GLY A 566 -14.59 -31.08 0.96
CA GLY A 566 -14.33 -32.39 0.38
C GLY A 566 -13.50 -33.31 1.27
N TRP A 567 -13.32 -34.55 0.81
CA TRP A 567 -12.47 -35.53 1.47
C TRP A 567 -11.02 -35.39 1.03
N TYR A 568 -10.11 -35.42 2.01
CA TYR A 568 -8.67 -35.30 1.81
C TYR A 568 -7.90 -36.34 2.62
N TYR A 569 -6.77 -36.78 2.07
CA TYR A 569 -5.63 -37.24 2.87
C TYR A 569 -4.74 -36.04 3.16
N ILE A 570 -4.28 -35.89 4.40
CA ILE A 570 -3.44 -34.75 4.81
C ILE A 570 -2.04 -35.28 5.09
N LYS A 571 -1.08 -34.95 4.21
CA LYS A 571 0.28 -35.50 4.22
C LYS A 571 1.27 -34.49 4.77
N ASN A 572 2.03 -34.86 5.79
CA ASN A 572 3.11 -34.06 6.31
C ASN A 572 4.29 -33.98 5.31
N VAL A 573 4.86 -32.79 5.14
CA VAL A 573 5.97 -32.52 4.20
C VAL A 573 7.29 -33.13 4.68
N ASN A 574 7.60 -33.08 5.97
CA ASN A 574 8.83 -33.64 6.54
C ASN A 574 8.84 -35.17 6.53
N ALA A 575 7.80 -35.79 7.10
CA ALA A 575 7.74 -37.23 7.29
C ALA A 575 7.30 -38.00 6.04
N GLN A 576 6.70 -37.31 5.05
CA GLN A 576 6.05 -37.92 3.89
C GLN A 576 4.98 -38.96 4.29
N LYS A 577 4.28 -38.71 5.39
CA LYS A 577 3.28 -39.56 6.03
C LYS A 577 1.99 -38.81 6.28
N TYR A 578 0.91 -39.55 6.53
CA TYR A 578 -0.44 -39.00 6.63
C TYR A 578 -0.87 -38.82 8.08
N LEU A 579 -1.66 -37.78 8.30
CA LEU A 579 -2.40 -37.54 9.52
C LEU A 579 -3.42 -38.66 9.72
N GLU A 580 -3.25 -39.49 10.75
CA GLU A 580 -4.10 -40.65 11.01
C GLU A 580 -4.63 -40.66 12.45
N VAL A 581 -5.90 -41.04 12.61
CA VAL A 581 -6.45 -41.41 13.93
C VAL A 581 -5.82 -42.73 14.37
N ALA A 582 -5.05 -42.70 15.46
CA ALA A 582 -4.25 -43.83 15.93
C ALA A 582 -5.07 -45.11 16.07
N GLY A 583 -4.59 -46.19 15.46
CA GLY A 583 -5.26 -47.50 15.47
C GLY A 583 -6.58 -47.53 14.70
N ASN A 584 -6.82 -46.56 13.81
CA ASN A 584 -8.01 -46.49 12.95
C ASN A 584 -9.33 -46.64 13.74
N THR A 585 -9.40 -46.05 14.94
CA THR A 585 -10.49 -46.25 15.92
C THR A 585 -11.25 -44.95 16.18
N GLY A 586 -12.53 -44.89 15.81
CA GLY A 586 -13.40 -43.73 16.05
C GLY A 586 -13.89 -43.64 17.49
N LYS A 587 -13.15 -42.93 18.34
CA LYS A 587 -13.50 -42.70 19.76
C LYS A 587 -13.09 -41.29 20.18
N ALA A 588 -13.94 -40.61 20.94
CA ALA A 588 -13.58 -39.29 21.49
C ALA A 588 -12.34 -39.40 22.40
N GLY A 589 -11.38 -38.50 22.19
CA GLY A 589 -10.08 -38.50 22.84
C GLY A 589 -9.04 -39.42 22.19
N GLN A 590 -9.36 -40.07 21.06
CA GLN A 590 -8.39 -40.90 20.36
C GLN A 590 -7.28 -40.03 19.75
N ASN A 591 -6.03 -40.47 19.94
CA ASN A 591 -4.85 -39.74 19.48
C ASN A 591 -4.78 -39.63 17.95
N VAL A 592 -4.11 -38.58 17.46
CA VAL A 592 -3.76 -38.43 16.05
C VAL A 592 -2.25 -38.49 15.89
N ASP A 593 -1.78 -39.42 15.05
CA ASP A 593 -0.36 -39.67 14.79
C ASP A 593 -0.04 -39.74 13.30
N LEU A 594 1.25 -39.77 12.95
CA LEU A 594 1.70 -39.95 11.58
C LEU A 594 1.75 -41.43 11.21
N ARG A 595 1.23 -41.78 10.04
CA ARG A 595 1.29 -43.15 9.50
C ARG A 595 1.59 -43.19 8.01
N THR A 596 2.21 -44.28 7.59
CA THR A 596 2.40 -44.60 6.17
C THR A 596 1.04 -44.69 5.47
N GLY A 597 0.93 -44.14 4.25
CA GLY A 597 -0.31 -44.11 3.48
C GLY A 597 -0.86 -45.51 3.23
N SER A 598 -2.04 -45.80 3.78
CA SER A 598 -2.73 -47.09 3.69
C SER A 598 -4.12 -46.97 3.04
N GLY A 599 -4.68 -45.75 2.99
CA GLY A 599 -6.05 -45.52 2.58
C GLY A 599 -7.09 -45.89 3.64
N ALA A 600 -6.67 -46.17 4.88
CA ALA A 600 -7.58 -46.44 5.99
C ALA A 600 -8.51 -45.24 6.26
N LEU A 601 -9.71 -45.52 6.79
CA LEU A 601 -10.68 -44.47 7.13
C LEU A 601 -10.10 -43.42 8.09
N GLY A 602 -9.23 -43.83 9.00
CA GLY A 602 -8.53 -42.97 9.96
C GLY A 602 -7.58 -41.96 9.32
N GLN A 603 -7.19 -42.15 8.04
CA GLN A 603 -6.39 -41.19 7.27
C GLN A 603 -7.25 -40.17 6.51
N LYS A 604 -8.58 -40.37 6.45
CA LYS A 604 -9.49 -39.64 5.59
C LYS A 604 -10.23 -38.54 6.38
N TRP A 605 -10.05 -37.29 5.94
CA TRP A 605 -10.57 -36.09 6.62
C TRP A 605 -11.47 -35.28 5.69
N TYR A 606 -12.69 -34.98 6.12
CA TYR A 606 -13.59 -34.09 5.40
C TYR A 606 -13.35 -32.65 5.84
N LEU A 607 -12.83 -31.83 4.93
CA LEU A 607 -12.68 -30.39 5.12
C LEU A 607 -14.02 -29.71 4.89
N THR A 608 -14.46 -28.92 5.87
CA THR A 608 -15.63 -28.04 5.74
C THR A 608 -15.21 -26.61 6.05
N ASN A 609 -15.34 -25.71 5.06
CA ASN A 609 -15.20 -24.28 5.26
C ASN A 609 -16.38 -23.76 6.08
N THR A 610 -16.10 -23.09 7.21
CA THR A 610 -17.14 -22.58 8.13
C THR A 610 -17.65 -21.19 7.76
N GLY A 611 -17.08 -20.55 6.74
CA GLY A 611 -17.53 -19.26 6.20
C GLY A 611 -16.99 -18.03 6.93
N ASP A 612 -16.24 -18.22 8.01
CA ASP A 612 -15.59 -17.20 8.86
C ASP A 612 -14.05 -17.20 8.72
N GLY A 613 -13.52 -17.75 7.62
CA GLY A 613 -12.08 -17.88 7.37
C GLY A 613 -11.44 -19.11 8.01
N TYR A 614 -12.21 -19.96 8.69
CA TYR A 614 -11.76 -21.22 9.27
C TYR A 614 -12.33 -22.45 8.57
N VAL A 615 -11.79 -23.61 8.92
CA VAL A 615 -12.27 -24.92 8.52
C VAL A 615 -12.43 -25.82 9.74
N THR A 616 -13.30 -26.82 9.62
CA THR A 616 -13.31 -28.01 10.48
C THR A 616 -12.84 -29.23 9.68
N LEU A 617 -12.20 -30.19 10.34
CA LEU A 617 -11.73 -31.44 9.74
C LEU A 617 -12.44 -32.64 10.39
N THR A 618 -13.45 -33.19 9.73
CA THR A 618 -14.25 -34.33 10.24
C THR A 618 -13.61 -35.66 9.83
N SER A 619 -13.42 -36.58 10.76
CA SER A 619 -12.85 -37.90 10.48
C SER A 619 -13.86 -38.80 9.75
N ALA A 620 -13.41 -39.66 8.83
CA ALA A 620 -14.26 -40.69 8.22
C ALA A 620 -14.65 -41.83 9.18
N LEU A 621 -14.13 -41.84 10.41
CA LEU A 621 -14.43 -42.85 11.44
C LEU A 621 -15.70 -42.57 12.26
N GLY A 622 -16.46 -41.51 11.94
CA GLY A 622 -17.73 -41.20 12.59
C GLY A 622 -17.93 -39.70 12.78
N ASN A 623 -18.82 -39.32 13.70
CA ASN A 623 -19.09 -37.92 14.01
C ASN A 623 -18.05 -37.31 14.96
N PHE A 624 -16.78 -37.37 14.54
CA PHE A 624 -15.64 -36.84 15.28
C PHE A 624 -14.88 -35.81 14.43
N MET A 625 -14.39 -34.74 15.05
CA MET A 625 -13.56 -33.72 14.41
C MET A 625 -12.15 -33.72 15.01
N LEU A 626 -11.17 -33.27 14.21
CA LEU A 626 -9.83 -32.96 14.69
C LEU A 626 -9.92 -31.88 15.78
N ASP A 627 -9.29 -32.11 16.92
CA ASP A 627 -9.49 -31.36 18.16
C ASP A 627 -8.16 -31.11 18.87
N ILE A 628 -7.93 -29.87 19.31
CA ILE A 628 -6.85 -29.55 20.26
C ILE A 628 -7.32 -29.94 21.66
N ALA A 629 -6.63 -30.90 22.29
CA ALA A 629 -7.04 -31.45 23.57
C ALA A 629 -7.22 -30.36 24.63
N ASN A 630 -8.40 -30.35 25.26
CA ASN A 630 -8.84 -29.36 26.25
C ASN A 630 -8.89 -27.91 25.74
N GLY A 631 -8.80 -27.67 24.43
CA GLY A 631 -8.69 -26.32 23.85
C GLY A 631 -7.46 -25.56 24.35
N ALA A 632 -6.40 -26.26 24.72
CA ALA A 632 -5.21 -25.65 25.32
C ALA A 632 -4.50 -24.69 24.34
N ASN A 633 -3.79 -23.70 24.89
CA ASN A 633 -2.94 -22.76 24.15
C ASN A 633 -1.48 -22.87 24.63
N THR A 634 -0.94 -24.09 24.61
CA THR A 634 0.44 -24.39 25.00
C THR A 634 1.11 -25.24 23.93
N ASP A 635 2.42 -25.02 23.74
CA ASP A 635 3.23 -25.86 22.86
C ASP A 635 3.23 -27.30 23.40
N GLY A 636 3.12 -28.25 22.47
CA GLY A 636 2.99 -29.67 22.79
C GLY A 636 1.58 -30.10 23.21
N ALA A 637 0.57 -29.22 23.18
CA ALA A 637 -0.81 -29.66 23.42
C ALA A 637 -1.23 -30.66 22.33
N ASN A 638 -1.83 -31.76 22.77
CA ASN A 638 -2.09 -32.91 21.92
C ASN A 638 -3.16 -32.62 20.86
N VAL A 639 -2.99 -33.18 19.66
CA VAL A 639 -4.04 -33.24 18.64
C VAL A 639 -4.72 -34.61 18.73
N GLN A 640 -6.04 -34.60 18.85
CA GLN A 640 -6.87 -35.79 19.00
C GLN A 640 -8.10 -35.68 18.08
N ILE A 641 -8.94 -36.70 18.06
CA ILE A 641 -10.32 -36.55 17.61
C ILE A 641 -11.27 -36.45 18.79
N TYR A 642 -12.32 -35.65 18.68
CA TYR A 642 -13.35 -35.54 19.71
C TYR A 642 -14.74 -35.40 19.10
N ASN A 643 -15.81 -35.56 19.90
CA ASN A 643 -17.18 -35.40 19.44
C ASN A 643 -17.34 -34.05 18.71
N ALA A 644 -17.96 -34.06 17.53
CA ALA A 644 -18.15 -32.84 16.75
C ALA A 644 -19.06 -31.83 17.47
N TYR A 645 -18.53 -30.64 17.76
CA TYR A 645 -19.26 -29.50 18.31
C TYR A 645 -18.82 -28.14 17.73
N SER A 646 -17.83 -28.12 16.83
CA SER A 646 -17.43 -26.97 16.00
C SER A 646 -17.04 -25.69 16.76
N ASN A 647 -16.43 -25.82 17.95
CA ASN A 647 -15.90 -24.69 18.72
C ASN A 647 -14.43 -24.40 18.35
N ASN A 648 -13.79 -23.44 19.03
CA ASN A 648 -12.41 -23.02 18.75
C ASN A 648 -11.36 -24.14 18.81
N ALA A 649 -11.56 -25.20 19.62
CA ALA A 649 -10.65 -26.35 19.67
C ALA A 649 -10.71 -27.22 18.40
N GLN A 650 -11.77 -27.11 17.61
CA GLN A 650 -12.03 -27.90 16.39
C GLN A 650 -11.98 -27.06 15.11
N LYS A 651 -11.60 -25.77 15.22
CA LYS A 651 -11.46 -24.84 14.10
C LYS A 651 -10.00 -24.57 13.80
N TYR A 652 -9.70 -24.51 12.51
CA TYR A 652 -8.35 -24.31 12.00
C TYR A 652 -8.34 -23.30 10.85
N SER A 653 -7.26 -22.54 10.72
CA SER A 653 -6.97 -21.76 9.51
C SER A 653 -6.04 -22.58 8.60
N ILE A 654 -6.35 -22.69 7.32
CA ILE A 654 -5.47 -23.32 6.34
C ILE A 654 -4.71 -22.23 5.60
N ASN A 655 -3.43 -22.08 5.88
CA ASN A 655 -2.63 -20.99 5.34
C ASN A 655 -1.58 -21.55 4.38
N PRO A 656 -1.43 -20.95 3.18
CA PRO A 656 -0.40 -21.39 2.24
C PRO A 656 0.99 -21.18 2.85
N SER A 657 1.89 -22.13 2.60
CA SER A 657 3.31 -22.00 2.95
C SER A 657 4.13 -21.58 1.73
N SER A 658 5.42 -21.28 1.93
CA SER A 658 6.36 -21.07 0.83
C SER A 658 6.71 -22.35 0.06
N THR A 659 6.30 -23.52 0.53
CA THR A 659 6.45 -24.81 -0.17
C THR A 659 5.21 -25.02 -1.04
N ASN A 660 5.38 -25.10 -2.36
CA ASN A 660 4.27 -25.18 -3.31
C ASN A 660 3.33 -26.36 -3.00
N GLY A 661 2.03 -26.08 -2.91
CA GLY A 661 1.00 -27.07 -2.56
C GLY A 661 0.96 -27.50 -1.09
N ALA A 662 1.82 -26.95 -0.23
CA ALA A 662 1.84 -27.22 1.20
C ALA A 662 1.32 -26.02 2.01
N TYR A 663 0.70 -26.33 3.15
CA TYR A 663 0.00 -25.41 4.03
C TYR A 663 0.49 -25.59 5.46
N TYR A 664 0.43 -24.55 6.28
CA TYR A 664 0.46 -24.72 7.74
C TYR A 664 -0.96 -24.59 8.29
N ILE A 665 -1.31 -25.46 9.22
CA ILE A 665 -2.66 -25.58 9.78
C ILE A 665 -2.67 -24.85 11.12
N GLY A 666 -3.11 -23.59 11.13
CA GLY A 666 -3.17 -22.75 12.32
C GLY A 666 -4.34 -23.11 13.23
N THR A 667 -4.12 -23.09 14.53
CA THR A 667 -5.10 -23.50 15.55
C THR A 667 -5.86 -22.28 16.10
N VAL A 668 -7.20 -22.34 16.12
CA VAL A 668 -8.01 -21.23 16.66
C VAL A 668 -7.94 -21.16 18.19
N SER A 669 -7.75 -22.29 18.88
CA SER A 669 -7.49 -22.34 20.33
C SER A 669 -6.30 -21.47 20.76
N SER A 670 -5.34 -21.24 19.86
CA SER A 670 -4.17 -20.40 20.10
C SER A 670 -4.27 -18.99 19.50
N ASN A 671 -5.44 -18.59 18.99
CA ASN A 671 -5.64 -17.38 18.18
C ASN A 671 -4.67 -17.31 16.98
N GLY A 672 -4.37 -18.46 16.35
CA GLY A 672 -3.51 -18.54 15.18
C GLY A 672 -2.01 -18.43 15.46
N THR A 673 -1.59 -18.42 16.73
CA THR A 673 -0.15 -18.34 17.09
C THR A 673 0.58 -19.68 17.01
N LYS A 674 -0.16 -20.80 17.00
CA LYS A 674 0.36 -22.18 16.92
C LYS A 674 -0.26 -22.95 15.77
N VAL A 675 0.47 -23.92 15.25
CA VAL A 675 0.08 -24.76 14.11
C VAL A 675 0.21 -26.25 14.44
N LEU A 676 -0.39 -27.13 13.64
CA LEU A 676 -0.12 -28.57 13.70
C LEU A 676 1.37 -28.84 13.42
N ASP A 677 1.96 -29.70 14.25
CA ASP A 677 3.38 -29.98 14.32
C ASP A 677 3.61 -31.47 14.59
N ASP A 678 4.48 -32.11 13.80
CA ASP A 678 4.98 -33.45 14.17
C ASP A 678 5.99 -33.30 15.30
N TYR A 679 5.64 -33.88 16.45
CA TYR A 679 6.39 -33.67 17.67
C TYR A 679 7.86 -34.02 17.49
N ASN A 680 8.72 -33.04 17.79
CA ASN A 680 10.18 -33.17 17.73
C ASN A 680 10.70 -33.61 16.35
N PHE A 681 10.06 -33.13 15.27
CA PHE A 681 10.42 -33.45 13.88
C PHE A 681 10.39 -34.95 13.55
N GLY A 682 9.62 -35.74 14.31
CA GLY A 682 9.56 -37.18 14.12
C GLY A 682 9.03 -37.58 12.73
N THR A 683 9.60 -38.63 12.15
CA THR A 683 9.24 -39.13 10.82
C THR A 683 8.78 -40.59 10.82
N SER A 684 8.73 -41.22 12.00
CA SER A 684 8.35 -42.63 12.18
C SER A 684 6.84 -42.81 12.25
N ASP A 685 6.36 -44.01 11.94
CA ASP A 685 4.94 -44.33 12.17
C ASP A 685 4.65 -44.29 13.67
N GLY A 686 3.55 -43.65 14.05
CA GLY A 686 3.23 -43.38 15.45
C GLY A 686 3.88 -42.12 16.02
N THR A 687 4.57 -41.30 15.20
CA THR A 687 4.99 -39.96 15.65
C THR A 687 3.76 -39.14 16.03
N ASN A 688 3.73 -38.60 17.24
CA ASN A 688 2.61 -37.83 17.74
C ASN A 688 2.45 -36.51 16.98
N VAL A 689 1.21 -36.10 16.71
CA VAL A 689 0.91 -34.75 16.20
C VAL A 689 0.41 -33.88 17.36
N CYS A 690 1.00 -32.70 17.49
CA CYS A 690 0.66 -31.72 18.52
C CYS A 690 0.46 -30.34 17.88
N GLN A 691 0.12 -29.33 18.69
CA GLN A 691 0.30 -27.94 18.27
C GLN A 691 1.63 -27.38 18.78
N TRP A 692 2.26 -26.51 18.01
CA TRP A 692 3.45 -25.78 18.40
C TRP A 692 3.50 -24.38 17.79
N THR A 693 4.18 -23.44 18.43
CA THR A 693 4.46 -22.10 17.91
C THR A 693 5.02 -22.18 16.49
N TYR A 694 4.43 -21.41 15.58
CA TYR A 694 4.81 -21.49 14.18
C TYR A 694 6.27 -21.04 13.96
N GLY A 695 7.10 -21.94 13.45
CA GLY A 695 8.50 -21.70 13.10
C GLY A 695 8.78 -21.82 11.60
N GLY A 696 7.77 -22.20 10.78
CA GLY A 696 7.91 -22.38 9.34
C GLY A 696 8.71 -23.63 8.93
N HIS A 697 8.88 -24.58 9.84
CA HIS A 697 9.64 -25.80 9.61
C HIS A 697 8.82 -26.86 8.87
N THR A 698 9.49 -27.78 8.17
CA THR A 698 8.82 -28.80 7.34
C THR A 698 7.92 -29.76 8.12
N ASN A 699 8.18 -29.99 9.41
CA ASN A 699 7.33 -30.80 10.30
C ASN A 699 6.01 -30.08 10.66
N GLN A 700 5.85 -28.83 10.25
CA GLN A 700 4.65 -28.01 10.44
C GLN A 700 3.87 -27.79 9.13
N LEU A 701 4.34 -28.37 8.02
CA LEU A 701 3.77 -28.17 6.69
C LEU A 701 3.06 -29.43 6.21
N TRP A 702 1.91 -29.23 5.56
CA TRP A 702 0.96 -30.28 5.23
C TRP A 702 0.42 -30.10 3.80
N ILE A 703 0.32 -31.18 3.04
CA ILE A 703 -0.27 -31.21 1.70
C ILE A 703 -1.65 -31.86 1.80
N PHE A 704 -2.65 -31.21 1.22
CA PHE A 704 -4.01 -31.74 1.14
C PHE A 704 -4.20 -32.47 -0.20
N GLU A 705 -4.29 -33.79 -0.15
CA GLU A 705 -4.49 -34.65 -1.32
C GLU A 705 -5.98 -35.04 -1.41
N PRO A 706 -6.76 -34.54 -2.40
CA PRO A 706 -8.16 -34.89 -2.55
C PRO A 706 -8.32 -36.41 -2.73
N THR A 707 -9.28 -37.02 -2.02
CA THR A 707 -9.61 -38.43 -2.26
C THR A 707 -10.65 -38.51 -3.36
N ASN A 708 -10.42 -39.34 -4.38
CA ASN A 708 -11.50 -39.72 -5.28
C ASN A 708 -12.55 -40.50 -4.47
N ASN A 709 -13.80 -40.06 -4.53
CA ASN A 709 -14.92 -40.76 -3.88
C ASN A 709 -15.08 -42.17 -4.46
#